data_AF-A0A6G2VYB1-F1
#
_entry.id   AF-A0A6G2VYB1-F1
#
_cell.length_a   1.000
_cell.length_b   1.000
_cell.length_c   1.000
_cell.angle_alpha   90.00
_cell.angle_beta   90.00
_cell.angle_gamma   90.00
#
_symmetry.space_group_name_H-M   'P 1'
#
loop_
_entity.id
_entity.type
_entity.pdbx_description
1 polymer ?
#
loop_
_entity_poly.entity_id
_entity_poly.type
_entity_poly.pdbx_seq_one_letter_code
_entity_poly.pdbx_strand_id
1 'polypeptide(L)'
;MAPPAPARADGGPAHGRADGLGAGHAEAQAYLMAVYAEVSGIPVERLDPHAPLEQYGVSSYQVAQLAARLTAELGERIPGTLFFAHRTLAAVAGELARTAGSRLPTAPAALAVAAAPAALAAPAAPAAPAAPTAPAAPTAPVARAVAAAVPAGEPVPAGEPVPQARGRKGEPVAIVGIAGRYPRSEGLGAFWQHLLDGDDLISEPPGRRSLAGPEQGAMTGGYLDDVAGFDPLFFGITPRDAAVLDPQERLFLQTAWHTLEDAGYSRSRLRERHGGRVGVFVGSMYNEYPFLGLAGPRPTGSALAGIANRVSYFLDLNGPSMTVDTMCSSSLTAVHLAVAALRRGECEAALVGGVNLSLHPNKFATLRALRMASSDHRCRSFGAGGDGFVPGEGVGAVLLKPLARAVADGDRVHAVVLGTAVNHDGKTNGYTVPNPVAQAETIGQAMADAGVSPGDIGYLEAHGTGTALGDPIELDGLTRAFSCVAAAPGHWPIGSVKSGTGHLEAAAGMAGLTKVVLQFRHDTLVPSLHAERLNPHVDWDRSPFRVQREAAPWPAHLPRRAGISSFGAGGTNAHIVVEAPPPLSAREVPDGPQTVVISARTEERLHRLVEDWLRLLRQRPAQLADLAHTSRVGREALRERLATVVDSREELVRNLERFLAGDLAAVHRGTARQARGPEADPLQPLDRIAAQWAAGGRVDWARVHPEPGRVVDLPAYPFAAHHCWADEPPATDPAPMPAGLDTVPAGPAPVPAGLGAVPSGAGVVPTGSVAEPNEPVAELKGPAAELNEPTAEPNEPHAVSNEVVAEPSKTVAARNEPVAEPNEPAAESGRGAGPGVRLLAREWRDEPLGVPAAGRDAGGTVLCLTADERPALATAFAPARLVVLRQGVDFTDVPTAVTAVRTVLRAGAVDGVLDLCALAEESDDERDAGPWQARLAILQQVLAARPAGGVRILQVTSGLYDPLDTVGSRPRAAGARLAGFVRVLGAEYPWARSTVLDTDDPGDLPLLSAAWHDTAPYGEMRMRAGVRQRPCLVPAPAGQTRWRPDPEHVYLVTGGTRGLGALTARHLVDRGARRIAVLGLRPLPPRHEWAREDLPAATAEAVATVRELERRGARV
;
A
#
# COMPACT_ATOMS: atom_id res chain seq x y z
N MET A 1 5.77 59.66 -20.91
CA MET A 1 5.13 60.77 -20.14
C MET A 1 4.91 60.27 -18.72
N ALA A 2 4.93 61.15 -17.72
CA ALA A 2 4.83 60.78 -16.31
C ALA A 2 3.40 60.40 -15.89
N PRO A 3 3.22 59.50 -14.90
CA PRO A 3 1.91 59.22 -14.31
C PRO A 3 1.50 60.33 -13.32
N PRO A 4 0.19 60.67 -13.22
CA PRO A 4 -0.31 61.58 -12.20
C PRO A 4 -0.42 60.90 -10.82
N ALA A 5 -0.30 61.70 -9.76
CA ALA A 5 -0.44 61.26 -8.36
C ALA A 5 -1.93 61.24 -7.91
N PRO A 6 -2.30 60.45 -6.88
CA PRO A 6 -3.69 60.27 -6.47
C PRO A 6 -4.24 61.43 -5.64
N ALA A 7 -5.52 61.77 -5.86
CA ALA A 7 -6.29 62.66 -5.01
C ALA A 7 -6.78 61.95 -3.73
N ARG A 8 -7.02 62.70 -2.64
CA ARG A 8 -7.59 62.18 -1.39
C ARG A 8 -9.10 62.40 -1.31
N ALA A 9 -9.79 61.31 -0.98
CA ALA A 9 -10.99 61.18 -0.14
C ALA A 9 -12.16 62.17 -0.29
N ASP A 10 -13.37 61.61 -0.45
CA ASP A 10 -14.52 62.08 0.32
C ASP A 10 -15.57 60.98 0.56
N GLY A 11 -16.35 61.10 1.64
CA GLY A 11 -17.71 60.55 1.77
C GLY A 11 -17.97 59.02 1.74
N GLY A 12 -17.39 58.21 2.64
CA GLY A 12 -17.84 56.84 2.90
C GLY A 12 -18.80 56.74 4.11
N PRO A 13 -20.02 56.18 4.02
CA PRO A 13 -20.91 55.99 5.18
C PRO A 13 -20.42 54.87 6.11
N ALA A 14 -20.73 55.00 7.41
CA ALA A 14 -20.10 54.26 8.49
C ALA A 14 -20.17 52.71 8.38
N HIS A 15 -19.06 52.05 8.71
CA HIS A 15 -19.04 50.60 8.97
C HIS A 15 -19.72 50.28 10.30
N GLY A 16 -20.80 49.49 10.24
CA GLY A 16 -21.47 48.86 11.39
C GLY A 16 -21.75 47.39 11.11
N ARG A 17 -20.70 46.62 10.76
CA ARG A 17 -20.79 45.19 10.38
C ARG A 17 -19.43 44.46 10.48
N ALA A 18 -18.86 44.42 11.68
CA ALA A 18 -17.64 43.63 11.98
C ALA A 18 -17.91 42.54 13.03
N ASP A 19 -18.56 42.90 14.14
CA ASP A 19 -18.69 42.04 15.33
C ASP A 19 -19.57 40.80 15.11
N GLY A 20 -20.47 40.83 14.12
CA GLY A 20 -21.43 39.76 13.85
C GLY A 20 -20.82 38.43 13.35
N LEU A 21 -19.60 38.44 12.80
CA LEU A 21 -18.94 37.21 12.32
C LEU A 21 -18.22 36.45 13.45
N GLY A 22 -17.78 37.13 14.50
CA GLY A 22 -17.10 36.50 15.64
C GLY A 22 -18.06 35.69 16.52
N ALA A 23 -19.25 36.23 16.79
CA ALA A 23 -20.26 35.59 17.64
C ALA A 23 -20.76 34.26 17.04
N GLY A 24 -21.23 34.28 15.79
CA GLY A 24 -21.77 33.09 15.12
C GLY A 24 -20.75 31.96 14.95
N HIS A 25 -19.45 32.27 14.87
CA HIS A 25 -18.40 31.26 14.84
C HIS A 25 -18.22 30.54 16.19
N ALA A 26 -18.28 31.29 17.30
CA ALA A 26 -18.20 30.71 18.64
C ALA A 26 -19.44 29.85 18.97
N GLU A 27 -20.63 30.29 18.56
CA GLU A 27 -21.88 29.53 18.69
C GLU A 27 -21.84 28.24 17.84
N ALA A 28 -21.39 28.33 16.58
CA ALA A 28 -21.17 27.17 15.72
C ALA A 28 -20.23 26.14 16.35
N GLN A 29 -19.14 26.62 16.96
CA GLN A 29 -18.13 25.77 17.59
C GLN A 29 -18.67 25.09 18.85
N ALA A 30 -19.39 25.82 19.72
CA ALA A 30 -19.99 25.24 20.92
C ALA A 30 -21.08 24.19 20.59
N TYR A 31 -21.93 24.47 19.61
CA TYR A 31 -22.92 23.52 19.10
C TYR A 31 -22.25 22.27 18.50
N LEU A 32 -21.26 22.44 17.62
CA LEU A 32 -20.56 21.31 17.01
C LEU A 32 -19.78 20.48 18.05
N MET A 33 -19.17 21.10 19.06
CA MET A 33 -18.54 20.39 20.18
C MET A 33 -19.56 19.54 20.97
N ALA A 34 -20.77 20.05 21.21
CA ALA A 34 -21.83 19.30 21.88
C ALA A 34 -22.30 18.09 21.05
N VAL A 35 -22.60 18.31 19.77
CA VAL A 35 -23.01 17.24 18.83
C VAL A 35 -21.90 16.20 18.67
N TYR A 36 -20.63 16.63 18.63
CA TYR A 36 -19.48 15.75 18.56
C TYR A 36 -19.25 14.97 19.85
N ALA A 37 -19.41 15.59 21.03
CA ALA A 37 -19.30 14.90 22.32
C ALA A 37 -20.31 13.73 22.42
N GLU A 38 -21.56 13.98 22.02
CA GLU A 38 -22.63 12.97 22.04
C GLU A 38 -22.39 11.82 21.04
N VAL A 39 -21.94 12.12 19.82
CA VAL A 39 -21.68 11.10 18.77
C VAL A 39 -20.36 10.33 19.01
N SER A 40 -19.35 10.97 19.63
CA SER A 40 -18.07 10.32 19.93
C SER A 40 -18.05 9.57 21.27
N GLY A 41 -18.95 9.91 22.20
CA GLY A 41 -18.90 9.47 23.59
C GLY A 41 -17.78 10.14 24.41
N ILE A 42 -17.09 11.13 23.85
CA ILE A 42 -16.03 11.88 24.53
C ILE A 42 -16.67 13.06 25.28
N PRO A 43 -16.50 13.18 26.60
CA PRO A 43 -17.01 14.32 27.36
C PRO A 43 -16.54 15.66 26.78
N VAL A 44 -17.44 16.65 26.69
CA VAL A 44 -17.20 17.92 25.99
C VAL A 44 -16.04 18.72 26.60
N GLU A 45 -15.75 18.52 27.88
CA GLU A 45 -14.64 19.11 28.63
C GLU A 45 -13.26 18.51 28.24
N ARG A 46 -13.26 17.42 27.48
CA ARG A 46 -12.06 16.78 26.91
C ARG A 46 -11.87 17.09 25.42
N LEU A 47 -12.78 17.85 24.82
CA LEU A 47 -12.66 18.33 23.45
C LEU A 47 -11.96 19.69 23.44
N ASP A 48 -10.83 19.77 22.76
CA ASP A 48 -10.19 21.01 22.35
C ASP A 48 -10.66 21.29 20.91
N PRO A 49 -11.36 22.41 20.64
CA PRO A 49 -11.85 22.71 19.29
C PRO A 49 -10.74 22.92 18.27
N HIS A 50 -9.51 23.21 18.71
CA HIS A 50 -8.34 23.40 17.86
C HIS A 50 -7.45 22.15 17.76
N ALA A 51 -7.72 21.09 18.52
CA ALA A 51 -7.01 19.82 18.39
C ALA A 51 -7.39 19.09 17.08
N PRO A 52 -6.45 18.36 16.46
CA PRO A 52 -6.74 17.51 15.30
C PRO A 52 -7.74 16.39 15.63
N LEU A 53 -8.76 16.20 14.79
CA LEU A 53 -9.79 15.17 14.91
C LEU A 53 -9.23 13.74 15.02
N GLU A 54 -8.05 13.49 14.44
CA GLU A 54 -7.27 12.26 14.61
C GLU A 54 -7.01 11.90 16.09
N GLN A 55 -6.75 12.87 16.96
CA GLN A 55 -6.46 12.64 18.39
C GLN A 55 -7.66 12.02 19.15
N TYR A 56 -8.84 12.10 18.55
CA TYR A 56 -10.09 11.54 19.07
C TYR A 56 -10.51 10.25 18.36
N GLY A 57 -9.71 9.74 17.42
CA GLY A 57 -9.94 8.46 16.75
C GLY A 57 -11.17 8.43 15.83
N VAL A 58 -11.50 9.55 15.18
CA VAL A 58 -12.71 9.70 14.36
C VAL A 58 -12.86 8.60 13.30
N SER A 59 -13.90 7.79 13.46
CA SER A 59 -14.28 6.74 12.52
C SER A 59 -15.24 7.24 11.43
N SER A 60 -15.23 6.54 10.30
CA SER A 60 -16.18 6.70 9.18
C SER A 60 -17.65 6.72 9.63
N TYR A 61 -17.98 5.89 10.62
CA TYR A 61 -19.33 5.77 11.16
C TYR A 61 -19.75 7.02 11.95
N GLN A 62 -18.85 7.54 12.80
CA GLN A 62 -19.10 8.80 13.52
C GLN A 62 -19.23 9.97 12.54
N VAL A 63 -18.42 10.04 11.48
CA VAL A 63 -18.58 11.08 10.43
C VAL A 63 -19.94 10.97 9.73
N ALA A 64 -20.40 9.75 9.42
CA ALA A 64 -21.72 9.55 8.83
C ALA A 64 -22.86 9.96 9.78
N GLN A 65 -22.76 9.64 11.08
CA GLN A 65 -23.72 10.09 12.09
C GLN A 65 -23.71 11.61 12.27
N LEU A 66 -22.53 12.24 12.34
CA LEU A 66 -22.38 13.69 12.42
C LEU A 66 -23.02 14.38 11.21
N ALA A 67 -22.71 13.94 9.99
CA ALA A 67 -23.27 14.49 8.76
C ALA A 67 -24.80 14.32 8.67
N ALA A 68 -25.32 13.14 9.03
CA ALA A 68 -26.77 12.88 9.04
C ALA A 68 -27.51 13.73 10.08
N ARG A 69 -26.95 13.88 11.28
CA ARG A 69 -27.54 14.69 12.36
C ARG A 69 -27.49 16.18 12.06
N LEU A 70 -26.34 16.70 11.61
CA LEU A 70 -26.23 18.10 11.19
C LEU A 70 -27.16 18.40 10.01
N THR A 71 -27.36 17.46 9.08
CA THR A 71 -28.35 17.59 8.01
C THR A 71 -29.78 17.70 8.55
N ALA A 72 -30.15 16.85 9.52
CA ALA A 72 -31.49 16.84 10.11
C ALA A 72 -31.78 18.11 10.94
N GLU A 73 -30.78 18.63 11.67
CA GLU A 73 -30.94 19.79 12.54
C GLU A 73 -30.78 21.14 11.82
N LEU A 74 -30.00 21.23 10.74
CA LEU A 74 -29.80 22.47 9.95
C LEU A 74 -30.78 22.61 8.77
N GLY A 75 -31.43 21.53 8.33
CA GLY A 75 -32.36 21.53 7.21
C GLY A 75 -31.72 21.66 5.82
N GLU A 76 -30.39 21.66 5.73
CA GLU A 76 -29.63 21.51 4.47
C GLU A 76 -28.66 20.33 4.59
N ARG A 77 -28.43 19.64 3.47
CA ARG A 77 -27.57 18.46 3.39
C ARG A 77 -26.10 18.81 3.64
N ILE A 78 -25.59 18.40 4.80
CA ILE A 78 -24.17 18.51 5.16
C ILE A 78 -23.42 17.25 4.69
N PRO A 79 -22.43 17.36 3.79
CA PRO A 79 -21.69 16.20 3.30
C PRO A 79 -20.63 15.74 4.32
N GLY A 80 -20.47 14.42 4.47
CA GLY A 80 -19.46 13.84 5.37
C GLY A 80 -18.01 14.17 4.98
N THR A 81 -17.76 14.54 3.72
CA THR A 81 -16.47 15.00 3.19
C THR A 81 -15.90 16.19 3.96
N LEU A 82 -16.77 17.00 4.58
CA LEU A 82 -16.42 18.15 5.43
C LEU A 82 -15.45 17.78 6.56
N PHE A 83 -15.64 16.63 7.22
CA PHE A 83 -14.79 16.18 8.34
C PHE A 83 -13.44 15.58 7.89
N PHE A 84 -13.23 15.45 6.58
CA PHE A 84 -11.95 15.07 5.96
C PHE A 84 -11.23 16.28 5.36
N ALA A 85 -11.97 17.27 4.86
CA ALA A 85 -11.43 18.54 4.38
C ALA A 85 -10.90 19.45 5.51
N HIS A 86 -11.47 19.37 6.72
CA HIS A 86 -11.11 20.21 7.86
C HIS A 86 -10.60 19.37 9.04
N ARG A 87 -9.41 19.72 9.55
CA ARG A 87 -8.69 18.92 10.57
C ARG A 87 -9.21 19.08 12.01
N THR A 88 -10.00 20.09 12.32
CA THR A 88 -10.37 20.46 13.71
C THR A 88 -11.85 20.85 13.79
N LEU A 89 -12.46 20.76 14.98
CA LEU A 89 -13.86 21.16 15.18
C LEU A 89 -14.06 22.66 14.91
N ALA A 90 -13.11 23.51 15.29
CA ALA A 90 -13.11 24.93 14.95
C ALA A 90 -13.17 25.16 13.44
N ALA A 91 -12.38 24.43 12.65
CA ALA A 91 -12.35 24.57 11.21
C ALA A 91 -13.65 24.09 10.53
N VAL A 92 -14.24 22.98 11.00
CA VAL A 92 -15.56 22.52 10.55
C VAL A 92 -16.66 23.52 10.92
N ALA A 93 -16.65 24.05 12.16
CA ALA A 93 -17.60 25.05 12.62
C ALA A 93 -17.48 26.38 11.84
N GLY A 94 -16.27 26.77 11.44
CA GLY A 94 -16.04 27.90 10.54
C GLY A 94 -16.68 27.70 9.17
N GLU A 95 -16.54 26.51 8.58
CA GLU A 95 -17.15 26.20 7.29
C GLU A 95 -18.68 26.14 7.37
N LEU A 96 -19.23 25.54 8.43
CA LEU A 96 -20.67 25.53 8.70
C LEU A 96 -21.23 26.94 8.91
N ALA A 97 -20.52 27.82 9.65
CA ALA A 97 -20.92 29.21 9.82
C ALA A 97 -20.90 30.01 8.50
N ARG A 98 -19.99 29.69 7.57
CA ARG A 98 -19.97 30.30 6.22
C ARG A 98 -21.06 29.77 5.28
N THR A 99 -21.51 28.53 5.44
CA THR A 99 -22.43 27.86 4.51
C THR A 99 -23.89 27.91 4.99
N ALA A 100 -24.17 27.54 6.23
CA ALA A 100 -25.52 27.58 6.82
C ALA A 100 -25.93 28.99 7.30
N GLY A 101 -24.97 29.90 7.49
CA GLY A 101 -25.21 31.26 7.99
C GLY A 101 -25.78 31.29 9.40
N SER A 102 -26.64 32.27 9.68
CA SER A 102 -27.27 32.48 11.00
C SER A 102 -28.43 31.52 11.31
N ARG A 103 -28.25 30.21 11.04
CA ARG A 103 -29.26 29.15 11.24
C ARG A 103 -28.79 28.01 12.14
N LEU A 104 -27.55 28.06 12.64
CA LEU A 104 -27.05 27.09 13.61
C LEU A 104 -27.89 27.12 14.89
N PRO A 105 -28.34 25.97 15.42
CA PRO A 105 -29.01 25.92 16.71
C PRO A 105 -28.10 26.47 17.82
N THR A 106 -28.68 27.25 18.73
CA THR A 106 -27.98 27.60 19.97
C THR A 106 -27.75 26.33 20.79
N ALA A 107 -26.54 26.14 21.29
CA ALA A 107 -26.18 24.94 22.07
C ALA A 107 -27.09 24.80 23.30
N PRO A 108 -27.49 23.57 23.68
CA PRO A 108 -28.41 23.36 24.80
C PRO A 108 -27.88 23.97 26.10
N ALA A 109 -28.77 24.62 26.86
CA ALA A 109 -28.44 25.54 27.95
C ALA A 109 -27.58 24.95 29.09
N ALA A 110 -27.42 23.63 29.16
CA ALA A 110 -26.49 22.96 30.06
C ALA A 110 -25.02 23.44 29.89
N LEU A 111 -24.61 23.86 28.68
CA LEU A 111 -23.27 24.39 28.41
C LEU A 111 -23.07 25.85 28.84
N ALA A 112 -24.13 26.60 29.12
CA ALA A 112 -24.05 28.04 29.40
C ALA A 112 -23.44 28.39 30.78
N VAL A 113 -23.26 27.40 31.66
CA VAL A 113 -22.77 27.61 33.04
C VAL A 113 -21.23 27.76 33.12
N ALA A 114 -20.50 27.40 32.06
CA ALA A 114 -19.03 27.44 32.04
C ALA A 114 -18.43 28.79 31.60
N ALA A 115 -19.24 29.79 31.23
CA ALA A 115 -18.79 31.02 30.57
C ALA A 115 -19.27 32.31 31.26
N ALA A 116 -18.64 32.67 32.39
CA ALA A 116 -18.73 34.00 33.00
C ALA A 116 -17.34 34.51 33.43
N PRO A 117 -16.98 35.79 33.18
CA PRO A 117 -15.59 36.24 33.28
C PRO A 117 -15.16 36.61 34.71
N ALA A 118 -14.11 35.94 35.21
CA ALA A 118 -13.38 36.37 36.40
C ALA A 118 -12.26 37.35 36.02
N ALA A 119 -12.46 38.65 36.29
CA ALA A 119 -11.46 39.68 36.02
C ALA A 119 -10.36 39.69 37.10
N LEU A 120 -9.10 39.60 36.68
CA LEU A 120 -7.91 39.87 37.50
C LEU A 120 -6.84 40.55 36.64
N ALA A 121 -6.12 41.52 37.21
CA ALA A 121 -5.39 42.51 36.43
C ALA A 121 -4.01 42.03 35.94
N ALA A 122 -3.65 42.43 34.73
CA ALA A 122 -2.29 42.30 34.20
C ALA A 122 -1.40 43.48 34.66
N PRO A 123 -0.14 43.26 35.05
CA PRO A 123 0.83 44.34 35.24
C PRO A 123 1.26 44.92 33.88
N ALA A 124 1.47 46.24 33.83
CA ALA A 124 1.76 46.95 32.58
C ALA A 124 3.21 46.78 32.11
N ALA A 125 3.40 46.67 30.79
CA ALA A 125 4.68 46.83 30.12
C ALA A 125 4.79 48.27 29.54
N PRO A 126 5.98 48.92 29.59
CA PRO A 126 6.14 50.30 29.12
C PRO A 126 6.17 50.41 27.59
N ALA A 127 5.85 51.61 27.08
CA ALA A 127 5.61 51.88 25.67
C ALA A 127 6.88 52.05 24.81
N ALA A 128 6.74 51.82 23.50
CA ALA A 128 7.74 52.14 22.49
C ALA A 128 7.45 53.51 21.80
N PRO A 129 8.47 54.29 21.44
CA PRO A 129 8.35 55.45 20.53
C PRO A 129 8.38 55.03 19.04
N ALA A 130 8.12 55.98 18.13
CA ALA A 130 7.66 55.71 16.76
C ALA A 130 8.70 55.88 15.61
N ALA A 131 8.24 55.55 14.40
CA ALA A 131 8.87 55.65 13.06
C ALA A 131 9.19 57.12 12.62
N PRO A 132 9.84 57.44 11.46
CA PRO A 132 9.98 56.73 10.16
C PRO A 132 11.46 56.59 9.65
N THR A 133 11.88 56.35 8.40
CA THR A 133 11.30 56.51 7.03
C THR A 133 12.01 55.61 5.97
N ALA A 134 11.57 55.62 4.71
CA ALA A 134 12.19 55.01 3.52
C ALA A 134 12.53 56.10 2.45
N PRO A 135 12.98 55.83 1.19
CA PRO A 135 13.39 54.57 0.52
C PRO A 135 14.72 54.67 -0.30
N ALA A 136 15.21 53.56 -0.89
CA ALA A 136 15.93 53.53 -2.19
C ALA A 136 16.31 52.09 -2.66
N ALA A 137 16.55 51.95 -3.97
CA ALA A 137 17.23 50.83 -4.66
C ALA A 137 18.17 51.46 -5.73
N PRO A 138 19.03 50.73 -6.50
CA PRO A 138 19.28 49.29 -6.58
C PRO A 138 20.78 48.89 -6.52
N THR A 139 21.12 47.59 -6.65
CA THR A 139 22.15 47.04 -7.60
C THR A 139 22.38 45.53 -7.40
N ALA A 140 22.95 44.89 -8.42
CA ALA A 140 23.61 43.57 -8.44
C ALA A 140 25.07 43.80 -8.91
N PRO A 141 26.01 42.81 -9.05
CA PRO A 141 25.81 41.35 -9.16
C PRO A 141 26.94 40.47 -8.56
N VAL A 142 27.14 39.27 -9.15
CA VAL A 142 28.29 38.34 -9.08
C VAL A 142 28.22 37.23 -8.01
N ALA A 143 28.15 35.98 -8.50
CA ALA A 143 28.51 34.76 -7.77
C ALA A 143 29.92 34.31 -8.17
N ARG A 144 30.58 33.48 -7.33
CA ARG A 144 31.86 32.85 -7.68
C ARG A 144 31.93 31.41 -7.16
N ALA A 145 32.17 30.48 -8.08
CA ALA A 145 32.53 29.10 -7.78
C ALA A 145 34.06 28.92 -7.76
N VAL A 146 34.52 27.80 -7.22
CA VAL A 146 35.88 27.27 -7.45
C VAL A 146 35.73 25.78 -7.77
N ALA A 147 36.45 25.30 -8.78
CA ALA A 147 36.43 23.92 -9.25
C ALA A 147 37.80 23.24 -9.02
N ALA A 148 37.81 21.91 -9.06
CA ALA A 148 39.02 21.10 -9.23
C ALA A 148 38.97 20.41 -10.61
N ALA A 149 40.12 20.16 -11.22
CA ALA A 149 40.24 19.83 -12.64
C ALA A 149 40.91 18.48 -12.91
N VAL A 150 40.68 17.94 -14.11
CA VAL A 150 41.34 16.77 -14.71
C VAL A 150 41.80 17.18 -16.13
N PRO A 151 43.01 16.79 -16.59
CA PRO A 151 43.65 17.41 -17.76
C PRO A 151 43.10 16.94 -19.12
N ALA A 152 43.46 17.68 -20.18
CA ALA A 152 42.93 17.53 -21.53
C ALA A 152 43.74 16.58 -22.44
N GLY A 153 43.05 16.00 -23.43
CA GLY A 153 43.62 15.46 -24.67
C GLY A 153 43.15 16.30 -25.87
N GLU A 154 43.88 16.23 -26.99
CA GLU A 154 43.70 17.16 -28.12
C GLU A 154 42.44 16.89 -28.99
N PRO A 155 41.89 17.93 -29.64
CA PRO A 155 40.62 17.83 -30.37
C PRO A 155 40.78 17.35 -31.83
N VAL A 156 39.91 16.42 -32.24
CA VAL A 156 39.63 16.13 -33.66
C VAL A 156 38.59 17.13 -34.18
N PRO A 157 38.68 17.66 -35.43
CA PRO A 157 37.74 18.67 -35.91
C PRO A 157 36.30 18.15 -36.01
N ALA A 158 35.37 18.82 -35.33
CA ALA A 158 33.94 18.53 -35.41
C ALA A 158 33.28 19.23 -36.61
N GLY A 159 32.38 18.54 -37.31
CA GLY A 159 31.42 19.16 -38.21
C GLY A 159 30.37 19.97 -37.45
N GLU A 160 29.65 20.84 -38.15
CA GLU A 160 28.73 21.81 -37.53
C GLU A 160 27.57 21.12 -36.76
N PRO A 161 27.28 21.52 -35.51
CA PRO A 161 26.22 20.92 -34.71
C PRO A 161 24.83 21.48 -35.09
N VAL A 162 23.92 20.59 -35.51
CA VAL A 162 22.50 20.92 -35.74
C VAL A 162 21.84 21.41 -34.44
N PRO A 163 20.98 22.45 -34.44
CA PRO A 163 20.45 23.06 -33.22
C PRO A 163 19.66 22.09 -32.33
N GLN A 164 20.18 21.81 -31.13
CA GLN A 164 19.43 21.07 -30.11
C GLN A 164 18.36 21.95 -29.47
N ALA A 165 17.11 21.78 -29.90
CA ALA A 165 15.94 22.35 -29.23
C ALA A 165 15.85 21.82 -27.79
N ARG A 166 16.11 22.69 -26.81
CA ARG A 166 15.77 22.44 -25.39
C ARG A 166 14.26 22.43 -25.23
N GLY A 167 13.72 21.47 -24.48
CA GLY A 167 12.29 21.36 -24.20
C GLY A 167 11.73 22.63 -23.59
N ARG A 168 10.54 23.05 -24.05
CA ARG A 168 9.88 24.25 -23.52
C ARG A 168 9.06 23.92 -22.28
N LYS A 169 9.01 24.84 -21.31
CA LYS A 169 8.09 24.72 -20.17
C LYS A 169 6.66 24.72 -20.70
N GLY A 170 5.87 23.69 -20.38
CA GLY A 170 4.52 23.49 -20.93
C GLY A 170 4.48 22.86 -22.32
N GLU A 171 5.58 22.29 -22.84
CA GLU A 171 5.54 21.55 -24.11
C GLU A 171 4.67 20.27 -23.98
N PRO A 172 3.65 20.06 -24.85
CA PRO A 172 2.84 18.85 -24.82
C PRO A 172 3.62 17.60 -25.21
N VAL A 173 3.21 16.44 -24.71
CA VAL A 173 3.88 15.15 -24.94
C VAL A 173 2.92 14.21 -25.67
N ALA A 174 3.29 13.78 -26.88
CA ALA A 174 2.53 12.80 -27.66
C ALA A 174 2.73 11.39 -27.11
N ILE A 175 1.62 10.63 -27.03
CA ILE A 175 1.64 9.17 -26.98
C ILE A 175 1.77 8.71 -28.44
N VAL A 176 2.91 8.11 -28.80
CA VAL A 176 3.22 7.69 -30.19
C VAL A 176 3.08 6.20 -30.45
N GLY A 177 2.88 5.40 -29.39
CA GLY A 177 2.49 4.00 -29.47
C GLY A 177 1.95 3.51 -28.12
N ILE A 178 1.12 2.48 -28.13
CA ILE A 178 0.41 1.96 -26.97
C ILE A 178 0.17 0.45 -27.08
N ALA A 179 0.50 -0.29 -26.02
CA ALA A 179 0.18 -1.71 -25.90
C ALA A 179 -0.19 -2.08 -24.46
N GLY A 180 -0.90 -3.20 -24.28
CA GLY A 180 -1.24 -3.73 -22.97
C GLY A 180 -2.12 -4.96 -23.03
N ARG A 181 -2.16 -5.70 -21.92
CA ARG A 181 -3.07 -6.82 -21.67
C ARG A 181 -3.83 -6.56 -20.38
N TYR A 182 -5.12 -6.85 -20.41
CA TYR A 182 -6.10 -6.59 -19.36
C TYR A 182 -6.95 -7.84 -19.15
N PRO A 183 -7.84 -7.91 -18.14
CA PRO A 183 -8.57 -9.13 -17.85
C PRO A 183 -9.32 -9.71 -19.07
N ARG A 184 -9.17 -11.01 -19.32
CA ARG A 184 -9.64 -11.73 -20.52
C ARG A 184 -9.24 -11.10 -21.88
N SER A 185 -8.22 -10.23 -21.89
CA SER A 185 -7.94 -9.28 -22.98
C SER A 185 -6.46 -9.24 -23.34
N GLU A 186 -6.00 -10.21 -24.12
CA GLU A 186 -4.61 -10.30 -24.63
C GLU A 186 -4.18 -9.13 -25.55
N GLY A 187 -5.08 -8.22 -25.92
CA GLY A 187 -4.75 -7.01 -26.65
C GLY A 187 -5.89 -6.00 -26.73
N LEU A 188 -5.55 -4.78 -27.14
CA LEU A 188 -6.41 -3.59 -27.05
C LEU A 188 -7.73 -3.69 -27.83
N GLY A 189 -7.80 -4.53 -28.88
CA GLY A 189 -9.03 -4.76 -29.63
C GLY A 189 -10.08 -5.55 -28.85
N ALA A 190 -9.68 -6.59 -28.12
CA ALA A 190 -10.57 -7.34 -27.23
C ALA A 190 -10.96 -6.49 -26.02
N PHE A 191 -10.00 -5.75 -25.45
CA PHE A 191 -10.26 -4.84 -24.35
C PHE A 191 -11.26 -3.74 -24.72
N TRP A 192 -11.17 -3.15 -25.91
CA TRP A 192 -12.17 -2.20 -26.41
C TRP A 192 -13.56 -2.82 -26.52
N GLN A 193 -13.67 -4.06 -27.00
CA GLN A 193 -14.97 -4.71 -27.15
C GLN A 193 -15.64 -4.95 -25.78
N HIS A 194 -14.91 -5.51 -24.81
CA HIS A 194 -15.40 -5.68 -23.44
C HIS A 194 -15.76 -4.36 -22.75
N LEU A 195 -14.99 -3.29 -22.99
CA LEU A 195 -15.31 -1.93 -22.53
C LEU A 195 -16.62 -1.41 -23.15
N LEU A 196 -16.80 -1.56 -24.46
CA LEU A 196 -17.95 -1.06 -25.21
C LEU A 196 -19.25 -1.80 -24.85
N ASP A 197 -19.18 -3.13 -24.73
CA ASP A 197 -20.32 -3.99 -24.39
C ASP A 197 -20.70 -3.90 -22.90
N GLY A 198 -19.78 -3.43 -22.04
CA GLY A 198 -20.01 -3.25 -20.61
C GLY A 198 -19.82 -4.52 -19.78
N ASP A 199 -18.83 -5.35 -20.13
CA ASP A 199 -18.60 -6.64 -19.50
C ASP A 199 -18.00 -6.54 -18.08
N ASP A 200 -18.57 -7.32 -17.16
CA ASP A 200 -17.95 -7.68 -15.88
C ASP A 200 -16.87 -8.75 -16.16
N LEU A 201 -15.61 -8.41 -15.87
CA LEU A 201 -14.43 -9.24 -16.14
C LEU A 201 -13.89 -9.94 -14.88
N ILE A 202 -14.66 -9.92 -13.78
CA ILE A 202 -14.29 -10.58 -12.53
C ILE A 202 -14.57 -12.08 -12.59
N SER A 203 -13.61 -12.89 -12.17
CA SER A 203 -13.68 -14.36 -12.15
C SER A 203 -12.87 -14.95 -10.99
N GLU A 204 -12.94 -16.28 -10.82
CA GLU A 204 -11.89 -17.01 -10.09
C GLU A 204 -10.60 -17.07 -10.94
N PRO A 205 -9.42 -17.28 -10.32
CA PRO A 205 -8.14 -17.22 -11.00
C PRO A 205 -7.90 -18.40 -11.96
N PRO A 206 -7.37 -18.18 -13.18
CA PRO A 206 -7.15 -19.24 -14.15
C PRO A 206 -5.99 -20.19 -13.80
N GLY A 207 -6.08 -21.42 -14.30
CA GLY A 207 -5.05 -22.45 -14.16
C GLY A 207 -4.83 -22.89 -12.71
N ARG A 208 -3.60 -23.33 -12.38
CA ARG A 208 -3.22 -23.83 -11.04
C ARG A 208 -3.53 -22.87 -9.88
N ARG A 209 -3.70 -21.57 -10.15
CA ARG A 209 -4.07 -20.56 -9.14
C ARG A 209 -5.45 -20.81 -8.53
N SER A 210 -6.36 -21.47 -9.26
CA SER A 210 -7.65 -21.97 -8.74
C SER A 210 -7.54 -23.13 -7.75
N LEU A 211 -6.38 -23.82 -7.68
CA LEU A 211 -6.19 -25.00 -6.83
C LEU A 211 -5.76 -24.64 -5.39
N ALA A 212 -5.69 -23.35 -5.08
CA ALA A 212 -5.61 -22.85 -3.71
C ALA A 212 -6.85 -23.29 -2.93
N GLY A 213 -6.69 -24.25 -2.02
CA GLY A 213 -7.81 -24.87 -1.31
C GLY A 213 -8.63 -23.86 -0.49
N PRO A 214 -9.89 -24.18 -0.12
CA PRO A 214 -10.82 -23.22 0.50
C PRO A 214 -10.32 -22.58 1.80
N GLU A 215 -9.39 -23.22 2.53
CA GLU A 215 -8.72 -22.65 3.72
C GLU A 215 -7.79 -21.47 3.40
N GLN A 216 -7.30 -21.36 2.16
CA GLN A 216 -6.48 -20.26 1.66
C GLN A 216 -7.33 -19.05 1.22
N GLY A 217 -8.65 -19.24 1.13
CA GLY A 217 -9.66 -18.23 0.81
C GLY A 217 -9.81 -17.96 -0.69
N ALA A 218 -11.05 -17.66 -1.12
CA ALA A 218 -11.35 -17.34 -2.51
C ALA A 218 -10.47 -16.19 -3.03
N MET A 219 -10.03 -16.28 -4.29
CA MET A 219 -9.17 -15.29 -4.94
C MET A 219 -9.90 -14.60 -6.10
N THR A 220 -11.19 -14.34 -5.94
CA THR A 220 -12.03 -13.68 -6.95
C THR A 220 -11.44 -12.32 -7.36
N GLY A 221 -11.26 -12.08 -8.66
CA GLY A 221 -10.55 -10.91 -9.21
C GLY A 221 -10.63 -10.81 -10.73
N GLY A 222 -10.15 -9.70 -11.30
CA GLY A 222 -9.98 -9.57 -12.76
C GLY A 222 -8.66 -10.20 -13.19
N TYR A 223 -8.66 -11.21 -14.06
CA TYR A 223 -7.48 -12.04 -14.33
C TYR A 223 -6.97 -11.99 -15.78
N LEU A 224 -5.64 -11.99 -15.94
CA LEU A 224 -5.00 -12.32 -17.22
C LEU A 224 -5.07 -13.83 -17.45
N ASP A 225 -5.34 -14.23 -18.69
CA ASP A 225 -5.55 -15.63 -19.07
C ASP A 225 -4.25 -16.46 -18.91
N ASP A 226 -3.10 -15.89 -19.28
CA ASP A 226 -1.78 -16.49 -19.07
C ASP A 226 -0.77 -15.49 -18.48
N VAL A 227 -0.22 -15.83 -17.31
CA VAL A 227 0.86 -15.10 -16.62
C VAL A 227 2.18 -15.90 -16.58
N ALA A 228 2.20 -17.12 -17.11
CA ALA A 228 3.39 -17.97 -17.17
C ALA A 228 4.04 -17.95 -18.56
N GLY A 229 3.26 -17.76 -19.63
CA GLY A 229 3.72 -17.71 -21.02
C GLY A 229 4.72 -16.59 -21.30
N PHE A 230 5.89 -16.97 -21.79
CA PHE A 230 6.97 -16.05 -22.16
C PHE A 230 7.80 -16.62 -23.31
N ASP A 231 8.51 -15.76 -24.05
CA ASP A 231 9.37 -16.15 -25.18
C ASP A 231 10.85 -15.91 -24.81
N PRO A 232 11.45 -16.74 -23.96
CA PRO A 232 12.75 -16.44 -23.35
C PRO A 232 13.87 -16.31 -24.39
N LEU A 233 13.85 -17.17 -25.42
CA LEU A 233 14.86 -17.19 -26.47
C LEU A 233 14.78 -15.98 -27.41
N PHE A 234 13.61 -15.36 -27.57
CA PHE A 234 13.49 -14.06 -28.25
C PHE A 234 14.24 -12.96 -27.49
N PHE A 235 14.14 -12.96 -26.16
CA PHE A 235 14.76 -11.96 -25.29
C PHE A 235 16.23 -12.28 -24.89
N GLY A 236 16.80 -13.38 -25.40
CA GLY A 236 18.16 -13.81 -25.07
C GLY A 236 18.32 -14.38 -23.66
N ILE A 237 17.23 -14.82 -23.05
CA ILE A 237 17.14 -15.39 -21.69
C ILE A 237 17.06 -16.92 -21.82
N THR A 238 17.70 -17.69 -20.94
CA THR A 238 17.53 -19.16 -20.98
C THR A 238 16.16 -19.57 -20.40
N PRO A 239 15.57 -20.70 -20.81
CA PRO A 239 14.33 -21.19 -20.20
C PRO A 239 14.47 -21.41 -18.68
N ARG A 240 15.66 -21.80 -18.21
CA ARG A 240 15.99 -21.98 -16.80
C ARG A 240 15.93 -20.66 -16.02
N ASP A 241 16.51 -19.58 -16.57
CA ASP A 241 16.47 -18.27 -15.92
C ASP A 241 15.05 -17.70 -15.95
N ALA A 242 14.35 -17.83 -17.07
CA ALA A 242 12.99 -17.32 -17.25
C ALA A 242 11.97 -17.92 -16.28
N ALA A 243 12.16 -19.17 -15.85
CA ALA A 243 11.34 -19.82 -14.83
C ALA A 243 11.46 -19.11 -13.46
N VAL A 244 12.62 -18.55 -13.10
CA VAL A 244 12.84 -17.85 -11.82
C VAL A 244 12.68 -16.33 -11.89
N LEU A 245 12.49 -15.74 -13.08
CA LEU A 245 12.13 -14.32 -13.23
C LEU A 245 10.66 -14.07 -12.85
N ASP A 246 10.41 -12.95 -12.19
CA ASP A 246 9.06 -12.47 -11.88
C ASP A 246 8.21 -12.34 -13.17
N PRO A 247 6.99 -12.90 -13.21
CA PRO A 247 6.03 -12.71 -14.31
C PRO A 247 5.82 -11.24 -14.71
N GLN A 248 5.88 -10.30 -13.76
CA GLN A 248 5.73 -8.87 -14.02
C GLN A 248 6.83 -8.32 -14.93
N GLU A 249 8.08 -8.76 -14.71
CA GLU A 249 9.24 -8.39 -15.52
C GLU A 249 9.13 -8.99 -16.94
N ARG A 250 8.66 -10.24 -17.04
CA ARG A 250 8.47 -10.96 -18.31
C ARG A 250 7.36 -10.36 -19.18
N LEU A 251 6.18 -10.13 -18.60
CA LEU A 251 5.04 -9.54 -19.30
C LEU A 251 5.30 -8.07 -19.67
N PHE A 252 6.00 -7.31 -18.81
CA PHE A 252 6.37 -5.94 -19.14
C PHE A 252 7.38 -5.88 -20.29
N LEU A 253 8.36 -6.79 -20.35
CA LEU A 253 9.32 -6.87 -21.45
C LEU A 253 8.66 -7.23 -22.80
N GLN A 254 7.64 -8.09 -22.81
CA GLN A 254 6.82 -8.33 -24.01
C GLN A 254 5.98 -7.10 -24.39
N THR A 255 5.34 -6.46 -23.41
CA THR A 255 4.50 -5.27 -23.65
C THR A 255 5.34 -4.10 -24.16
N ALA A 256 6.55 -3.90 -23.64
CA ALA A 256 7.52 -2.92 -24.11
C ALA A 256 7.84 -3.11 -25.60
N TRP A 257 8.09 -4.34 -26.05
CA TRP A 257 8.31 -4.65 -27.46
C TRP A 257 7.09 -4.30 -28.32
N HIS A 258 5.89 -4.72 -27.89
CA HIS A 258 4.64 -4.42 -28.60
C HIS A 258 4.34 -2.92 -28.67
N THR A 259 4.65 -2.14 -27.62
CA THR A 259 4.52 -0.67 -27.64
C THR A 259 5.45 -0.01 -28.67
N LEU A 260 6.66 -0.53 -28.85
CA LEU A 260 7.60 -0.05 -29.87
C LEU A 260 7.15 -0.44 -31.28
N GLU A 261 6.62 -1.64 -31.48
CA GLU A 261 6.04 -2.06 -32.76
C GLU A 261 4.79 -1.24 -33.13
N ASP A 262 3.93 -0.91 -32.16
CA ASP A 262 2.77 -0.02 -32.36
C ASP A 262 3.18 1.43 -32.65
N ALA A 263 4.32 1.88 -32.10
CA ALA A 263 4.95 3.16 -32.46
C ALA A 263 5.70 3.14 -33.81
N GLY A 264 5.86 1.97 -34.44
CA GLY A 264 6.67 1.83 -35.65
C GLY A 264 8.18 2.05 -35.42
N TYR A 265 8.71 1.59 -34.28
CA TYR A 265 10.12 1.72 -33.90
C TYR A 265 10.81 0.36 -33.69
N SER A 266 11.81 0.07 -34.52
CA SER A 266 12.80 -0.99 -34.27
C SER A 266 13.93 -0.50 -33.34
N ARG A 267 14.77 -1.42 -32.82
CA ARG A 267 15.91 -1.02 -31.96
C ARG A 267 16.92 -0.17 -32.73
N SER A 268 17.14 -0.46 -34.02
CA SER A 268 17.98 0.37 -34.88
C SER A 268 17.38 1.77 -35.11
N ARG A 269 16.07 1.89 -35.35
CA ARG A 269 15.40 3.19 -35.52
C ARG A 269 15.46 4.04 -34.23
N LEU A 270 15.36 3.43 -33.05
CA LEU A 270 15.56 4.11 -31.76
C LEU A 270 17.01 4.61 -31.57
N ARG A 271 18.01 3.79 -31.92
CA ARG A 271 19.43 4.16 -31.86
C ARG A 271 19.73 5.32 -32.82
N GLU A 272 19.25 5.23 -34.06
CA GLU A 272 19.41 6.24 -35.11
C GLU A 272 18.79 7.58 -34.70
N ARG A 273 17.53 7.57 -34.27
CA ARG A 273 16.75 8.80 -34.03
C ARG A 273 17.07 9.50 -32.71
N HIS A 274 17.42 8.73 -31.68
CA HIS A 274 17.53 9.25 -30.31
C HIS A 274 18.87 8.96 -29.63
N GLY A 275 19.83 8.34 -30.33
CA GLY A 275 21.10 7.90 -29.76
C GLY A 275 20.97 6.84 -28.66
N GLY A 276 19.76 6.30 -28.44
CA GLY A 276 19.43 5.51 -27.25
C GLY A 276 19.04 6.31 -26.01
N ARG A 277 18.87 7.64 -26.08
CA ARG A 277 18.41 8.50 -24.97
C ARG A 277 16.91 8.33 -24.71
N VAL A 278 16.50 7.09 -24.43
CA VAL A 278 15.13 6.68 -24.15
C VAL A 278 15.04 6.30 -22.68
N GLY A 279 14.14 6.95 -21.94
CA GLY A 279 13.87 6.58 -20.54
C GLY A 279 12.91 5.40 -20.43
N VAL A 280 12.92 4.70 -19.29
CA VAL A 280 12.00 3.60 -18.96
C VAL A 280 11.45 3.82 -17.55
N PHE A 281 10.15 4.05 -17.43
CA PHE A 281 9.48 4.38 -16.16
C PHE A 281 8.29 3.43 -15.94
N VAL A 282 8.33 2.58 -14.91
CA VAL A 282 7.33 1.52 -14.72
C VAL A 282 6.70 1.55 -13.33
N GLY A 283 5.37 1.63 -13.25
CA GLY A 283 4.64 1.47 -11.99
C GLY A 283 4.51 0.00 -11.58
N SER A 284 4.97 -0.37 -10.37
CA SER A 284 4.80 -1.71 -9.79
C SER A 284 4.93 -1.64 -8.27
N MET A 285 4.06 -2.34 -7.53
CA MET A 285 4.05 -2.29 -6.05
C MET A 285 4.14 -3.66 -5.37
N TYR A 286 3.46 -4.69 -5.88
CA TYR A 286 3.52 -6.03 -5.30
C TYR A 286 4.73 -6.83 -5.81
N ASN A 287 5.36 -7.56 -4.90
CA ASN A 287 6.45 -8.50 -5.17
C ASN A 287 6.10 -9.84 -4.51
N GLU A 288 5.34 -10.67 -5.22
CA GLU A 288 4.77 -11.91 -4.68
C GLU A 288 5.49 -13.18 -5.14
N TYR A 289 6.18 -13.14 -6.28
CA TYR A 289 6.82 -14.33 -6.86
C TYR A 289 7.83 -15.02 -5.91
N PRO A 290 8.58 -14.31 -5.04
CA PRO A 290 9.42 -14.93 -4.02
C PRO A 290 8.69 -15.76 -2.97
N PHE A 291 7.39 -15.58 -2.75
CA PHE A 291 6.64 -16.41 -1.79
C PHE A 291 6.51 -17.87 -2.24
N LEU A 292 6.55 -18.13 -3.54
CA LEU A 292 6.58 -19.50 -4.10
C LEU A 292 7.87 -20.24 -3.68
N GLY A 293 8.99 -19.51 -3.61
CA GLY A 293 10.28 -20.02 -3.13
C GLY A 293 10.33 -20.36 -1.64
N LEU A 294 9.29 -20.08 -0.85
CA LEU A 294 9.24 -20.47 0.56
C LEU A 294 8.91 -21.96 0.78
N ALA A 295 8.39 -22.66 -0.25
CA ALA A 295 8.10 -24.10 -0.18
C ALA A 295 9.35 -25.00 -0.36
N GLY A 296 10.50 -24.44 -0.74
CA GLY A 296 11.76 -25.17 -0.91
C GLY A 296 12.83 -24.31 -1.58
N PRO A 297 14.14 -24.61 -1.39
CA PRO A 297 15.24 -23.70 -1.73
C PRO A 297 15.40 -23.49 -3.25
N ARG A 298 14.66 -22.52 -3.81
CA ARG A 298 14.74 -22.07 -5.19
C ARG A 298 15.03 -20.56 -5.23
N PRO A 299 16.05 -20.07 -5.96
CA PRO A 299 16.36 -18.66 -6.05
C PRO A 299 15.40 -17.93 -7.03
N THR A 300 14.15 -17.74 -6.62
CA THR A 300 13.17 -16.88 -7.30
C THR A 300 13.63 -15.42 -7.25
N GLY A 301 14.08 -14.89 -8.39
CA GLY A 301 14.61 -13.54 -8.49
C GLY A 301 13.50 -12.52 -8.76
N SER A 302 13.18 -11.69 -7.76
CA SER A 302 12.36 -10.50 -7.99
C SER A 302 12.91 -9.29 -7.21
N ALA A 303 13.59 -8.42 -7.96
CA ALA A 303 13.90 -7.06 -7.56
C ALA A 303 13.11 -6.14 -8.50
N LEU A 304 12.20 -5.32 -7.96
CA LEU A 304 11.25 -4.52 -8.76
C LEU A 304 11.94 -3.69 -9.85
N ALA A 305 13.13 -3.13 -9.57
CA ALA A 305 13.93 -2.38 -10.54
C ALA A 305 14.30 -3.16 -11.83
N GLY A 306 14.29 -4.51 -11.79
CA GLY A 306 14.50 -5.36 -12.95
C GLY A 306 13.48 -5.12 -14.06
N ILE A 307 12.22 -4.83 -13.69
CA ILE A 307 11.11 -4.57 -14.62
C ILE A 307 11.46 -3.43 -15.60
N ALA A 308 12.07 -2.35 -15.10
CA ALA A 308 12.58 -1.26 -15.96
C ALA A 308 13.97 -1.61 -16.56
N ASN A 309 14.91 -2.08 -15.73
CA ASN A 309 16.30 -2.26 -16.14
C ASN A 309 16.48 -3.32 -17.23
N ARG A 310 15.69 -4.40 -17.25
CA ARG A 310 15.80 -5.45 -18.28
C ARG A 310 15.28 -5.00 -19.63
N VAL A 311 14.29 -4.10 -19.65
CA VAL A 311 13.84 -3.42 -20.86
C VAL A 311 14.93 -2.50 -21.39
N SER A 312 15.55 -1.67 -20.54
CA SER A 312 16.71 -0.85 -20.92
C SER A 312 17.88 -1.69 -21.42
N TYR A 313 18.16 -2.83 -20.80
CA TYR A 313 19.24 -3.74 -21.21
C TYR A 313 18.97 -4.39 -22.58
N PHE A 314 17.80 -5.02 -22.79
CA PHE A 314 17.50 -5.75 -24.01
C PHE A 314 17.33 -4.84 -25.26
N LEU A 315 16.91 -3.60 -25.03
CA LEU A 315 16.73 -2.58 -26.07
C LEU A 315 17.96 -1.65 -26.20
N ASP A 316 18.97 -1.79 -25.32
CA ASP A 316 20.17 -0.93 -25.23
C ASP A 316 19.78 0.56 -25.15
N LEU A 317 19.10 0.92 -24.07
CA LEU A 317 18.59 2.26 -23.77
C LEU A 317 19.37 2.89 -22.61
N ASN A 318 19.78 4.13 -22.81
CA ASN A 318 20.71 4.87 -21.97
C ASN A 318 20.08 6.14 -21.34
N GLY A 319 18.75 6.24 -21.34
CA GLY A 319 18.01 7.23 -20.54
C GLY A 319 17.77 6.75 -19.11
N PRO A 320 17.07 7.54 -18.27
CA PRO A 320 16.72 7.13 -16.91
C PRO A 320 15.88 5.85 -16.91
N SER A 321 16.27 4.85 -16.14
CA SER A 321 15.52 3.59 -15.98
C SER A 321 15.15 3.39 -14.51
N MET A 322 13.85 3.34 -14.21
CA MET A 322 13.36 3.18 -12.84
C MET A 322 11.99 2.52 -12.75
N THR A 323 11.80 1.76 -11.68
CA THR A 323 10.49 1.28 -11.24
C THR A 323 10.00 2.17 -10.10
N VAL A 324 8.71 2.47 -10.10
CA VAL A 324 8.03 3.45 -9.25
C VAL A 324 6.99 2.71 -8.42
N ASP A 325 7.06 2.87 -7.10
CA ASP A 325 5.99 2.47 -6.18
C ASP A 325 5.43 3.73 -5.48
N THR A 326 4.20 4.07 -5.83
CA THR A 326 3.33 5.00 -5.10
C THR A 326 1.96 4.34 -4.84
N MET A 327 1.99 3.02 -4.64
CA MET A 327 0.82 2.13 -4.56
C MET A 327 -0.07 2.30 -5.81
N CYS A 328 -1.37 2.53 -5.63
CA CYS A 328 -2.36 2.61 -6.71
C CYS A 328 -2.20 3.80 -7.68
N SER A 329 -1.30 4.76 -7.42
CA SER A 329 -0.98 5.85 -8.37
C SER A 329 0.28 5.61 -9.21
N SER A 330 1.01 4.51 -8.99
CA SER A 330 2.34 4.21 -9.55
C SER A 330 2.49 4.48 -11.06
N SER A 331 1.57 3.99 -11.89
CA SER A 331 1.63 4.20 -13.35
C SER A 331 1.37 5.64 -13.80
N LEU A 332 0.54 6.43 -13.10
CA LEU A 332 0.42 7.87 -13.39
C LEU A 332 1.60 8.67 -12.85
N THR A 333 2.17 8.27 -11.70
CA THR A 333 3.43 8.86 -11.21
C THR A 333 4.58 8.58 -12.18
N ALA A 334 4.64 7.39 -12.79
CA ALA A 334 5.59 7.09 -13.85
C ALA A 334 5.39 7.97 -15.11
N VAL A 335 4.15 8.24 -15.52
CA VAL A 335 3.84 9.20 -16.61
C VAL A 335 4.29 10.62 -16.25
N HIS A 336 4.01 11.09 -15.04
CA HIS A 336 4.46 12.40 -14.58
C HIS A 336 6.00 12.53 -14.59
N LEU A 337 6.71 11.54 -14.04
CA LEU A 337 8.18 11.51 -14.03
C LEU A 337 8.77 11.51 -15.44
N ALA A 338 8.20 10.73 -16.35
CA ALA A 338 8.62 10.68 -17.76
C ALA A 338 8.36 11.98 -18.52
N VAL A 339 7.17 12.58 -18.38
CA VAL A 339 6.83 13.89 -18.96
C VAL A 339 7.79 14.97 -18.44
N ALA A 340 8.12 14.92 -17.15
CA ALA A 340 9.08 15.85 -16.56
C ALA A 340 10.52 15.62 -17.07
N ALA A 341 10.96 14.36 -17.24
CA ALA A 341 12.27 14.02 -17.80
C ALA A 341 12.41 14.46 -19.27
N LEU A 342 11.38 14.24 -20.09
CA LEU A 342 11.29 14.72 -21.47
C LEU A 342 11.37 16.26 -21.54
N ARG A 343 10.57 16.96 -20.72
CA ARG A 343 10.58 18.44 -20.67
C ARG A 343 11.91 19.01 -20.16
N ARG A 344 12.66 18.28 -19.32
CA ARG A 344 14.03 18.65 -18.89
C ARG A 344 15.13 18.25 -19.89
N GLY A 345 14.83 17.39 -20.88
CA GLY A 345 15.81 16.88 -21.85
C GLY A 345 16.72 15.78 -21.32
N GLU A 346 16.31 15.08 -20.26
CA GLU A 346 17.01 13.91 -19.69
C GLU A 346 16.87 12.67 -20.59
N CYS A 347 15.83 12.65 -21.42
CA CYS A 347 15.61 11.71 -22.51
C CYS A 347 14.87 12.40 -23.69
N GLU A 348 14.92 11.81 -24.88
CA GLU A 348 14.21 12.30 -26.08
C GLU A 348 12.87 11.59 -26.30
N ALA A 349 12.80 10.34 -25.87
CA ALA A 349 11.58 9.54 -25.78
C ALA A 349 11.56 8.84 -24.41
N ALA A 350 10.39 8.41 -23.96
CA ALA A 350 10.26 7.64 -22.72
C ALA A 350 9.23 6.53 -22.91
N LEU A 351 9.64 5.28 -22.69
CA LEU A 351 8.72 4.17 -22.55
C LEU A 351 8.18 4.18 -21.11
N VAL A 352 6.87 4.23 -20.96
CA VAL A 352 6.22 4.38 -19.66
C VAL A 352 5.12 3.36 -19.50
N GLY A 353 4.99 2.76 -18.33
CA GLY A 353 3.96 1.76 -18.12
C GLY A 353 3.61 1.46 -16.67
N GLY A 354 2.85 0.39 -16.49
CA GLY A 354 2.63 -0.23 -15.20
C GLY A 354 2.27 -1.70 -15.36
N VAL A 355 2.57 -2.47 -14.33
CA VAL A 355 2.26 -3.90 -14.24
C VAL A 355 1.76 -4.21 -12.84
N ASN A 356 0.77 -5.09 -12.76
CA ASN A 356 0.22 -5.57 -11.50
C ASN A 356 -0.36 -6.97 -11.69
N LEU A 357 0.03 -7.91 -10.82
CA LEU A 357 -0.47 -9.28 -10.83
C LEU A 357 -0.93 -9.70 -9.43
N SER A 358 -1.59 -10.86 -9.37
CA SER A 358 -2.11 -11.51 -8.17
C SER A 358 -1.61 -12.96 -8.18
N LEU A 359 -0.41 -13.17 -7.64
CA LEU A 359 0.36 -14.41 -7.77
C LEU A 359 0.26 -15.33 -6.54
N HIS A 360 -0.10 -14.79 -5.37
CA HIS A 360 -0.12 -15.56 -4.12
C HIS A 360 -1.32 -15.20 -3.21
N PRO A 361 -1.90 -16.16 -2.45
CA PRO A 361 -3.06 -15.88 -1.57
C PRO A 361 -2.79 -14.84 -0.47
N ASN A 362 -1.53 -14.59 -0.11
CA ASN A 362 -1.15 -13.61 0.91
C ASN A 362 -1.63 -12.18 0.59
N LYS A 363 -1.69 -11.78 -0.68
CA LYS A 363 -2.27 -10.49 -1.10
C LYS A 363 -3.74 -10.39 -0.70
N PHE A 364 -4.54 -11.41 -1.00
CA PHE A 364 -5.97 -11.44 -0.63
C PHE A 364 -6.18 -11.49 0.88
N ALA A 365 -5.35 -12.24 1.62
CA ALA A 365 -5.36 -12.24 3.09
C ALA A 365 -5.04 -10.85 3.67
N THR A 366 -4.04 -10.17 3.10
CA THR A 366 -3.63 -8.82 3.50
C THR A 366 -4.73 -7.78 3.23
N LEU A 367 -5.32 -7.78 2.03
CA LEU A 367 -6.40 -6.86 1.66
C LEU A 367 -7.68 -7.09 2.50
N ARG A 368 -7.96 -8.33 2.90
CA ARG A 368 -9.04 -8.65 3.86
C ARG A 368 -8.72 -8.13 5.27
N ALA A 369 -7.49 -8.31 5.76
CA ALA A 369 -7.07 -7.81 7.06
C ALA A 369 -7.10 -6.27 7.14
N LEU A 370 -6.73 -5.58 6.04
CA LEU A 370 -6.82 -4.13 5.88
C LEU A 370 -8.24 -3.61 5.60
N ARG A 371 -9.23 -4.50 5.43
CA ARG A 371 -10.62 -4.17 5.03
C ARG A 371 -10.71 -3.35 3.73
N MET A 372 -9.82 -3.64 2.78
CA MET A 372 -9.80 -3.02 1.45
C MET A 372 -10.56 -3.83 0.39
N ALA A 373 -10.70 -5.15 0.61
CA ALA A 373 -11.46 -6.03 -0.29
C ALA A 373 -12.98 -5.83 -0.14
N SER A 374 -13.72 -5.68 -1.26
CA SER A 374 -15.20 -5.63 -1.23
C SER A 374 -15.80 -6.97 -0.81
N SER A 375 -16.98 -6.94 -0.19
CA SER A 375 -17.68 -8.16 0.26
C SER A 375 -18.44 -8.90 -0.84
N ASP A 376 -18.70 -8.26 -1.98
CA ASP A 376 -19.42 -8.82 -3.14
C ASP A 376 -18.55 -8.98 -4.40
N HIS A 377 -17.23 -8.85 -4.23
CA HIS A 377 -16.19 -8.96 -5.26
C HIS A 377 -16.35 -7.98 -6.43
N ARG A 378 -16.76 -6.73 -6.17
CA ARG A 378 -16.94 -5.68 -7.18
C ARG A 378 -16.42 -4.31 -6.76
N CYS A 379 -15.79 -3.61 -7.71
CA CYS A 379 -15.52 -2.18 -7.59
C CYS A 379 -16.80 -1.41 -7.97
N ARG A 380 -17.62 -1.07 -6.98
CA ARG A 380 -18.89 -0.33 -7.20
C ARG A 380 -18.68 1.16 -7.43
N SER A 381 -17.89 1.52 -8.45
CA SER A 381 -17.48 2.89 -8.78
C SER A 381 -18.69 3.83 -8.89
N PHE A 382 -18.86 4.71 -7.90
CA PHE A 382 -19.99 5.63 -7.71
C PHE A 382 -21.36 4.96 -7.52
N GLY A 383 -21.40 3.64 -7.31
CA GLY A 383 -22.60 2.84 -7.07
C GLY A 383 -23.01 2.73 -5.60
N ALA A 384 -24.25 2.33 -5.37
CA ALA A 384 -24.76 2.04 -4.03
C ALA A 384 -24.15 0.75 -3.46
N GLY A 385 -23.78 0.76 -2.18
CA GLY A 385 -23.31 -0.43 -1.46
C GLY A 385 -21.82 -0.77 -1.63
N GLY A 386 -21.02 0.10 -2.25
CA GLY A 386 -19.58 -0.10 -2.35
C GLY A 386 -18.85 -0.03 -1.00
N ASP A 387 -18.23 -1.14 -0.58
CA ASP A 387 -17.57 -1.29 0.72
C ASP A 387 -16.05 -1.56 0.63
N GLY A 388 -15.51 -1.72 -0.58
CA GLY A 388 -14.12 -2.04 -0.88
C GLY A 388 -13.91 -2.19 -2.39
N PHE A 389 -12.73 -2.65 -2.81
CA PHE A 389 -12.44 -2.97 -4.21
C PHE A 389 -12.20 -4.48 -4.39
N VAL A 390 -12.30 -4.97 -5.62
CA VAL A 390 -11.85 -6.31 -6.00
C VAL A 390 -10.52 -6.20 -6.75
N PRO A 391 -9.47 -7.00 -6.46
CA PRO A 391 -8.19 -6.90 -7.15
C PRO A 391 -8.29 -7.25 -8.64
N GLY A 392 -7.37 -6.71 -9.44
CA GLY A 392 -7.25 -7.07 -10.86
C GLY A 392 -5.81 -7.09 -11.37
N GLU A 393 -5.59 -7.88 -12.42
CA GLU A 393 -4.33 -8.05 -13.11
C GLU A 393 -4.28 -7.24 -14.40
N GLY A 394 -3.07 -6.78 -14.77
CA GLY A 394 -2.85 -6.16 -16.07
C GLY A 394 -1.46 -5.60 -16.25
N VAL A 395 -1.12 -5.37 -17.51
CA VAL A 395 0.13 -4.73 -17.93
C VAL A 395 -0.17 -3.76 -19.06
N GLY A 396 0.44 -2.58 -19.05
CA GLY A 396 0.31 -1.62 -20.14
C GLY A 396 1.53 -0.72 -20.25
N ALA A 397 1.82 -0.27 -21.47
CA ALA A 397 2.87 0.70 -21.74
C ALA A 397 2.56 1.59 -22.95
N VAL A 398 3.08 2.82 -22.88
CA VAL A 398 3.02 3.86 -23.90
C VAL A 398 4.43 4.36 -24.22
N LEU A 399 4.70 4.68 -25.49
CA LEU A 399 5.89 5.44 -25.88
C LEU A 399 5.54 6.92 -25.94
N LEU A 400 6.26 7.73 -25.15
CA LEU A 400 6.08 9.18 -25.05
C LEU A 400 7.20 9.93 -25.77
N LYS A 401 6.85 10.98 -26.52
CA LYS A 401 7.79 11.93 -27.17
C LYS A 401 7.25 13.36 -27.06
N PRO A 402 8.11 14.42 -27.04
CA PRO A 402 7.63 15.79 -27.18
C PRO A 402 6.84 15.95 -28.48
N LEU A 403 5.66 16.59 -28.44
CA LEU A 403 4.73 16.61 -29.58
C LEU A 403 5.37 17.18 -30.86
N ALA A 404 6.21 18.21 -30.73
CA ALA A 404 6.93 18.78 -31.86
C ALA A 404 7.94 17.80 -32.50
N ARG A 405 8.51 16.88 -31.71
CA ARG A 405 9.37 15.79 -32.22
C ARG A 405 8.56 14.68 -32.85
N ALA A 406 7.44 14.28 -32.25
CA ALA A 406 6.56 13.27 -32.81
C ALA A 406 6.05 13.65 -34.22
N VAL A 407 5.60 14.90 -34.39
CA VAL A 407 5.18 15.43 -35.69
C VAL A 407 6.34 15.51 -36.68
N ALA A 408 7.55 15.90 -36.24
CA ALA A 408 8.73 15.99 -37.10
C ALA A 408 9.29 14.64 -37.55
N ASP A 409 9.15 13.58 -36.74
CA ASP A 409 9.57 12.21 -37.10
C ASP A 409 8.52 11.43 -37.91
N GLY A 410 7.31 12.00 -38.09
CA GLY A 410 6.20 11.38 -38.82
C GLY A 410 5.43 10.34 -38.02
N ASP A 411 5.49 10.40 -36.69
CA ASP A 411 4.88 9.41 -35.80
C ASP A 411 3.34 9.49 -35.82
N ARG A 412 2.69 8.35 -35.57
CA ARG A 412 1.26 8.29 -35.30
C ARG A 412 1.00 8.73 -33.86
N VAL A 413 0.36 9.88 -33.67
CA VAL A 413 -0.10 10.33 -32.35
C VAL A 413 -1.41 9.62 -32.00
N HIS A 414 -1.47 8.98 -30.83
CA HIS A 414 -2.67 8.32 -30.30
C HIS A 414 -3.48 9.22 -29.38
N ALA A 415 -2.79 10.11 -28.66
CA ALA A 415 -3.32 11.15 -27.78
C ALA A 415 -2.15 12.07 -27.38
N VAL A 416 -2.46 13.22 -26.78
CA VAL A 416 -1.47 14.18 -26.27
C VAL A 416 -1.67 14.37 -24.77
N VAL A 417 -0.63 14.15 -23.98
CA VAL A 417 -0.58 14.57 -22.58
C VAL A 417 -0.27 16.06 -22.56
N LEU A 418 -1.25 16.88 -22.16
CA LEU A 418 -1.10 18.33 -22.09
C LEU A 418 -0.40 18.74 -20.78
N GLY A 419 -0.83 18.18 -19.65
CA GLY A 419 -0.26 18.50 -18.34
C GLY A 419 -0.45 17.40 -17.30
N THR A 420 0.39 17.43 -16.26
CA THR A 420 0.44 16.40 -15.21
C THR A 420 0.78 17.00 -13.86
N ALA A 421 0.24 16.45 -12.78
CA ALA A 421 0.64 16.80 -11.42
C ALA A 421 0.62 15.59 -10.47
N VAL A 422 1.47 15.66 -9.45
CA VAL A 422 1.55 14.69 -8.34
C VAL A 422 1.69 15.47 -7.03
N ASN A 423 0.93 15.12 -6.00
CA ASN A 423 1.12 15.62 -4.64
C ASN A 423 0.92 14.50 -3.60
N HIS A 424 0.81 14.87 -2.32
CA HIS A 424 0.43 13.95 -1.25
C HIS A 424 -0.65 14.59 -0.38
N ASP A 425 -1.59 13.79 0.13
CA ASP A 425 -2.66 14.20 1.07
C ASP A 425 -2.17 14.90 2.36
N GLY A 426 -0.87 14.81 2.64
CA GLY A 426 -0.24 15.33 3.85
C GLY A 426 -0.71 14.57 5.08
N LYS A 427 -1.18 15.31 6.09
CA LYS A 427 -1.70 14.73 7.33
C LYS A 427 -3.23 14.66 7.31
N THR A 428 -3.78 13.46 7.44
CA THR A 428 -5.23 13.17 7.49
C THR A 428 -5.56 12.36 8.75
N ASN A 429 -6.86 12.08 8.97
CA ASN A 429 -7.36 11.40 10.18
C ASN A 429 -6.99 9.90 10.28
N GLY A 430 -6.26 9.35 9.31
CA GLY A 430 -5.73 7.98 9.31
C GLY A 430 -4.87 7.73 8.07
N TYR A 431 -3.90 6.82 8.13
CA TYR A 431 -2.88 6.67 7.08
C TYR A 431 -3.45 6.45 5.67
N THR A 432 -4.57 5.72 5.56
CA THR A 432 -5.24 5.42 4.29
C THR A 432 -6.52 6.25 4.07
N VAL A 433 -6.63 7.41 4.72
CA VAL A 433 -7.78 8.31 4.61
C VAL A 433 -7.45 9.44 3.63
N PRO A 434 -8.10 9.52 2.45
CA PRO A 434 -7.79 10.51 1.43
C PRO A 434 -8.21 11.94 1.80
N ASN A 435 -7.60 12.94 1.15
CA ASN A 435 -7.86 14.36 1.39
C ASN A 435 -8.47 15.03 0.13
N PRO A 436 -9.75 15.46 0.16
CA PRO A 436 -10.38 16.07 -1.01
C PRO A 436 -9.72 17.40 -1.43
N VAL A 437 -9.10 18.13 -0.49
CA VAL A 437 -8.40 19.39 -0.79
C VAL A 437 -7.10 19.10 -1.55
N ALA A 438 -6.32 18.11 -1.11
CA ALA A 438 -5.10 17.72 -1.82
C ALA A 438 -5.40 17.15 -3.21
N GLN A 439 -6.46 16.36 -3.36
CA GLN A 439 -6.93 15.89 -4.67
C GLN A 439 -7.33 17.06 -5.57
N ALA A 440 -8.11 18.02 -5.06
CA ALA A 440 -8.49 19.23 -5.79
C ALA A 440 -7.25 20.05 -6.24
N GLU A 441 -6.25 20.18 -5.38
CA GLU A 441 -4.97 20.82 -5.70
C GLU A 441 -4.23 20.07 -6.82
N THR A 442 -4.15 18.73 -6.80
CA THR A 442 -3.51 17.95 -7.88
C THR A 442 -4.23 18.15 -9.21
N ILE A 443 -5.57 18.08 -9.21
CA ILE A 443 -6.39 18.24 -10.42
C ILE A 443 -6.21 19.67 -10.98
N GLY A 444 -6.29 20.68 -10.11
CA GLY A 444 -6.04 22.09 -10.48
C GLY A 444 -4.63 22.34 -11.00
N GLN A 445 -3.60 21.75 -10.40
CA GLN A 445 -2.21 21.85 -10.87
C GLN A 445 -2.00 21.19 -12.23
N ALA A 446 -2.62 20.03 -12.48
CA ALA A 446 -2.52 19.34 -13.76
C ALA A 446 -3.23 20.14 -14.89
N MET A 447 -4.38 20.75 -14.61
CA MET A 447 -5.06 21.65 -15.54
C MET A 447 -4.26 22.94 -15.80
N ALA A 448 -3.61 23.49 -14.76
CA ALA A 448 -2.74 24.67 -14.90
C ALA A 448 -1.45 24.38 -15.69
N ASP A 449 -0.83 23.20 -15.52
CA ASP A 449 0.31 22.73 -16.32
C ASP A 449 -0.09 22.43 -17.78
N ALA A 450 -1.33 22.02 -18.01
CA ALA A 450 -1.91 21.83 -19.33
C ALA A 450 -2.33 23.14 -20.03
N GLY A 451 -2.56 24.22 -19.29
CA GLY A 451 -3.17 25.46 -19.80
C GLY A 451 -4.65 25.31 -20.16
N VAL A 452 -5.37 24.43 -19.45
CA VAL A 452 -6.74 23.97 -19.78
C VAL A 452 -7.74 24.43 -18.70
N SER A 453 -8.95 24.81 -19.11
CA SER A 453 -10.07 25.14 -18.21
C SER A 453 -10.88 23.89 -17.85
N PRO A 454 -11.49 23.79 -16.65
CA PRO A 454 -12.41 22.69 -16.33
C PRO A 454 -13.58 22.56 -17.32
N GLY A 455 -14.00 23.67 -17.93
CA GLY A 455 -15.03 23.71 -18.97
C GLY A 455 -14.61 23.11 -20.31
N ASP A 456 -13.30 22.87 -20.52
CA ASP A 456 -12.79 22.20 -21.72
C ASP A 456 -12.77 20.67 -21.57
N ILE A 457 -12.93 20.15 -20.34
CA ILE A 457 -12.85 18.72 -20.05
C ILE A 457 -14.16 18.03 -20.46
N GLY A 458 -14.08 17.07 -21.39
CA GLY A 458 -15.23 16.35 -21.93
C GLY A 458 -15.53 15.01 -21.24
N TYR A 459 -14.60 14.48 -20.45
CA TYR A 459 -14.75 13.22 -19.68
C TYR A 459 -13.81 13.18 -18.47
N LEU A 460 -14.18 12.42 -17.44
CA LEU A 460 -13.34 12.14 -16.27
C LEU A 460 -13.21 10.63 -16.06
N GLU A 461 -11.97 10.13 -16.12
CA GLU A 461 -11.62 8.77 -15.71
C GLU A 461 -11.14 8.82 -14.26
N ALA A 462 -11.99 8.35 -13.36
CA ALA A 462 -11.82 8.49 -11.92
C ALA A 462 -10.94 7.40 -11.30
N HIS A 463 -10.40 7.69 -10.12
CA HIS A 463 -9.83 6.66 -9.28
C HIS A 463 -10.92 5.68 -8.81
N GLY A 464 -12.08 6.16 -8.36
CA GLY A 464 -13.36 5.45 -8.31
C GLY A 464 -13.29 3.99 -7.87
N THR A 465 -12.73 3.71 -6.70
CA THR A 465 -12.52 2.34 -6.21
C THR A 465 -13.80 1.63 -5.78
N GLY A 466 -14.92 2.35 -5.63
CA GLY A 466 -16.19 1.77 -5.23
C GLY A 466 -16.33 1.70 -3.72
N THR A 467 -15.91 2.74 -3.01
CA THR A 467 -15.92 2.77 -1.54
C THR A 467 -16.87 3.85 -1.02
N ALA A 468 -17.62 3.54 0.05
CA ALA A 468 -18.65 4.41 0.61
C ALA A 468 -18.16 5.82 1.02
N LEU A 469 -16.85 5.99 1.29
CA LEU A 469 -16.22 7.30 1.57
C LEU A 469 -15.31 7.82 0.46
N GLY A 470 -14.49 6.96 -0.18
CA GLY A 470 -13.51 7.42 -1.17
C GLY A 470 -14.17 8.03 -2.40
N ASP A 471 -15.27 7.43 -2.86
CA ASP A 471 -16.00 7.90 -4.04
C ASP A 471 -16.66 9.29 -3.80
N PRO A 472 -17.33 9.57 -2.65
CA PRO A 472 -17.71 10.93 -2.26
C PRO A 472 -16.53 11.91 -2.10
N ILE A 473 -15.39 11.46 -1.55
CA ILE A 473 -14.21 12.32 -1.35
C ILE A 473 -13.60 12.74 -2.70
N GLU A 474 -13.49 11.83 -3.67
CA GLU A 474 -13.03 12.16 -5.02
C GLU A 474 -13.99 13.14 -5.72
N LEU A 475 -15.30 12.96 -5.57
CA LEU A 475 -16.30 13.88 -6.14
C LEU A 475 -16.28 15.26 -5.47
N ASP A 476 -15.99 15.35 -4.16
CA ASP A 476 -15.77 16.61 -3.45
C ASP A 476 -14.48 17.31 -3.94
N GLY A 477 -13.40 16.57 -4.14
CA GLY A 477 -12.15 17.08 -4.73
C GLY A 477 -12.33 17.57 -6.16
N LEU A 478 -13.04 16.82 -7.01
CA LEU A 478 -13.41 17.23 -8.36
C LEU A 478 -14.33 18.47 -8.36
N THR A 479 -15.34 18.50 -7.49
CA THR A 479 -16.25 19.67 -7.36
C THR A 479 -15.47 20.93 -6.98
N ARG A 480 -14.52 20.84 -6.04
CA ARG A 480 -13.62 21.94 -5.68
C ARG A 480 -12.78 22.40 -6.87
N ALA A 481 -12.14 21.49 -7.59
CA ALA A 481 -11.28 21.81 -8.73
C ALA A 481 -12.04 22.40 -9.94
N PHE A 482 -13.31 22.02 -10.11
CA PHE A 482 -14.16 22.48 -11.22
C PHE A 482 -15.00 23.74 -10.86
N SER A 483 -15.01 24.16 -9.59
CA SER A 483 -15.89 25.22 -9.05
C SER A 483 -15.80 26.61 -9.70
N CYS A 484 -14.74 26.90 -10.48
CA CYS A 484 -14.63 28.15 -11.23
C CYS A 484 -15.49 28.18 -12.51
N VAL A 485 -16.08 27.06 -12.92
CA VAL A 485 -16.99 26.95 -14.06
C VAL A 485 -18.40 26.60 -13.58
N ALA A 486 -19.35 27.53 -13.78
CA ALA A 486 -20.75 27.30 -13.48
C ALA A 486 -21.36 26.31 -14.50
N ALA A 487 -21.65 25.09 -14.05
CA ALA A 487 -22.24 24.03 -14.86
C ALA A 487 -23.60 23.57 -14.28
N ALA A 488 -24.46 23.03 -15.13
CA ALA A 488 -25.69 22.38 -14.71
C ALA A 488 -25.41 21.01 -14.06
N PRO A 489 -26.32 20.48 -13.22
CA PRO A 489 -26.21 19.11 -12.72
C PRO A 489 -26.03 18.08 -13.85
N GLY A 490 -25.14 17.11 -13.64
CA GLY A 490 -24.82 16.07 -14.60
C GLY A 490 -24.08 16.50 -15.88
N HIS A 491 -23.56 17.73 -15.98
CA HIS A 491 -22.89 18.25 -17.18
C HIS A 491 -21.65 17.43 -17.61
N TRP A 492 -20.78 17.04 -16.69
CA TRP A 492 -19.57 16.26 -16.99
C TRP A 492 -19.81 14.75 -16.82
N PRO A 493 -19.49 13.90 -17.83
CA PRO A 493 -19.51 12.45 -17.66
C PRO A 493 -18.28 11.95 -16.90
N ILE A 494 -18.49 11.08 -15.91
CA ILE A 494 -17.45 10.42 -15.12
C ILE A 494 -17.64 8.90 -15.14
N GLY A 495 -16.56 8.13 -15.01
CA GLY A 495 -16.60 6.69 -14.78
C GLY A 495 -15.25 6.14 -14.30
N SER A 496 -15.15 4.83 -14.07
CA SER A 496 -13.86 4.17 -13.82
C SER A 496 -13.81 2.77 -14.41
N VAL A 497 -12.73 2.46 -15.13
CA VAL A 497 -12.39 1.14 -15.70
C VAL A 497 -12.46 0.00 -14.67
N LYS A 498 -12.19 0.31 -13.40
CA LYS A 498 -12.16 -0.65 -12.29
C LYS A 498 -13.48 -1.37 -12.09
N SER A 499 -14.60 -0.75 -12.49
CA SER A 499 -15.93 -1.34 -12.43
C SER A 499 -16.10 -2.58 -13.30
N GLY A 500 -15.33 -2.75 -14.38
CA GLY A 500 -15.28 -3.98 -15.18
C GLY A 500 -14.02 -4.83 -14.92
N THR A 501 -12.84 -4.21 -14.78
CA THR A 501 -11.56 -4.93 -14.68
C THR A 501 -11.13 -5.33 -13.27
N GLY A 502 -11.82 -4.84 -12.24
CA GLY A 502 -11.27 -4.77 -10.89
C GLY A 502 -10.17 -3.70 -10.77
N HIS A 503 -9.65 -3.50 -9.56
CA HIS A 503 -8.58 -2.55 -9.30
C HIS A 503 -7.22 -3.14 -9.69
N LEU A 504 -6.69 -2.67 -10.82
CA LEU A 504 -5.35 -3.02 -11.32
C LEU A 504 -4.19 -2.37 -10.54
N GLU A 505 -4.46 -1.91 -9.31
CA GLU A 505 -3.51 -1.32 -8.36
C GLU A 505 -2.41 -0.46 -9.02
N ALA A 506 -1.15 -0.89 -9.06
CA ALA A 506 -0.05 -0.12 -9.65
C ALA A 506 -0.22 0.17 -11.16
N ALA A 507 -0.89 -0.71 -11.90
CA ALA A 507 -1.22 -0.56 -13.32
C ALA A 507 -2.56 0.17 -13.59
N ALA A 508 -3.35 0.50 -12.56
CA ALA A 508 -4.69 1.06 -12.73
C ALA A 508 -4.72 2.40 -13.47
N GLY A 509 -3.69 3.23 -13.30
CA GLY A 509 -3.51 4.48 -14.05
C GLY A 509 -3.32 4.25 -15.55
N MET A 510 -2.54 3.23 -15.91
CA MET A 510 -2.31 2.85 -17.31
C MET A 510 -3.55 2.20 -17.93
N ALA A 511 -4.34 1.43 -17.18
CA ALA A 511 -5.64 0.93 -17.63
C ALA A 511 -6.63 2.07 -17.94
N GLY A 512 -6.73 3.07 -17.06
CA GLY A 512 -7.56 4.26 -17.27
C GLY A 512 -7.10 5.08 -18.48
N LEU A 513 -5.80 5.30 -18.64
CA LEU A 513 -5.22 5.95 -19.82
C LEU A 513 -5.55 5.19 -21.11
N THR A 514 -5.39 3.87 -21.12
CA THR A 514 -5.70 3.03 -22.29
C THR A 514 -7.18 3.08 -22.65
N LYS A 515 -8.09 3.01 -21.66
CA LYS A 515 -9.53 3.22 -21.87
C LYS A 515 -9.79 4.56 -22.53
N VAL A 516 -9.24 5.66 -22.01
CA VAL A 516 -9.43 7.02 -22.58
C VAL A 516 -8.87 7.14 -24.00
N VAL A 517 -7.69 6.57 -24.28
CA VAL A 517 -7.11 6.54 -25.64
C VAL A 517 -7.98 5.73 -26.62
N LEU A 518 -8.63 4.66 -26.16
CA LEU A 518 -9.57 3.91 -26.98
C LEU A 518 -10.90 4.66 -27.19
N GLN A 519 -11.43 5.33 -26.16
CA GLN A 519 -12.58 6.23 -26.29
C GLN A 519 -12.31 7.38 -27.29
N PHE A 520 -11.08 7.92 -27.34
CA PHE A 520 -10.65 8.87 -28.37
C PHE A 520 -10.54 8.23 -29.77
N ARG A 521 -10.02 6.99 -29.87
CA ARG A 521 -9.89 6.26 -31.15
C ARG A 521 -11.25 5.92 -31.78
N HIS A 522 -12.28 5.77 -30.96
CA HIS A 522 -13.62 5.30 -31.35
C HIS A 522 -14.73 6.35 -31.18
N ASP A 523 -14.39 7.62 -30.91
CA ASP A 523 -15.35 8.72 -30.77
C ASP A 523 -16.51 8.44 -29.79
N THR A 524 -16.28 7.60 -28.77
CA THR A 524 -17.33 6.98 -27.95
C THR A 524 -16.92 6.91 -26.48
N LEU A 525 -17.80 7.36 -25.58
CA LEU A 525 -17.73 7.12 -24.15
C LEU A 525 -18.34 5.75 -23.83
N VAL A 526 -17.69 4.96 -22.98
CA VAL A 526 -18.12 3.59 -22.62
C VAL A 526 -18.75 3.53 -21.21
N PRO A 527 -19.53 2.48 -20.89
CA PRO A 527 -20.11 2.29 -19.56
C PRO A 527 -19.10 2.27 -18.39
N SER A 528 -19.63 2.58 -17.21
CA SER A 528 -19.06 2.35 -15.89
C SER A 528 -20.10 1.55 -15.10
N LEU A 529 -19.73 0.34 -14.67
CA LEU A 529 -20.66 -0.70 -14.22
C LEU A 529 -21.04 -0.56 -12.74
N HIS A 530 -22.04 -1.33 -12.32
CA HIS A 530 -22.48 -1.47 -10.91
C HIS A 530 -23.01 -0.18 -10.27
N ALA A 531 -23.42 0.77 -11.12
CA ALA A 531 -23.92 2.10 -10.78
C ALA A 531 -25.40 2.29 -11.20
N GLU A 532 -26.16 1.20 -11.35
CA GLU A 532 -27.58 1.21 -11.69
C GLU A 532 -28.37 1.99 -10.63
N ARG A 533 -28.01 1.77 -9.36
CA ARG A 533 -28.30 2.64 -8.22
C ARG A 533 -27.01 3.36 -7.84
N LEU A 534 -27.03 4.69 -7.81
CA LEU A 534 -25.88 5.53 -7.47
C LEU A 534 -25.63 5.60 -5.95
N ASN A 535 -24.40 5.92 -5.55
CA ASN A 535 -24.01 6.04 -4.13
C ASN A 535 -24.87 7.09 -3.41
N PRO A 536 -25.65 6.72 -2.38
CA PRO A 536 -26.60 7.64 -1.73
C PRO A 536 -25.93 8.75 -0.90
N HIS A 537 -24.64 8.61 -0.56
CA HIS A 537 -23.91 9.64 0.20
C HIS A 537 -23.59 10.89 -0.64
N VAL A 538 -23.60 10.77 -1.97
CA VAL A 538 -23.44 11.88 -2.93
C VAL A 538 -24.79 12.54 -3.22
N ASP A 539 -24.79 13.86 -3.44
CA ASP A 539 -25.96 14.63 -3.86
C ASP A 539 -26.02 14.74 -5.40
N TRP A 540 -26.56 13.71 -6.04
CA TRP A 540 -26.58 13.61 -7.51
C TRP A 540 -27.48 14.66 -8.19
N ASP A 541 -28.49 15.19 -7.51
CA ASP A 541 -29.38 16.23 -8.05
C ASP A 541 -28.69 17.60 -8.10
N ARG A 542 -27.65 17.81 -7.27
CA ARG A 542 -26.79 19.01 -7.27
C ARG A 542 -25.41 18.77 -7.92
N SER A 543 -24.98 17.52 -8.06
CA SER A 543 -23.68 17.14 -8.64
C SER A 543 -23.54 17.60 -10.09
N PRO A 544 -22.47 18.30 -10.48
CA PRO A 544 -22.20 18.62 -11.89
C PRO A 544 -21.67 17.40 -12.67
N PHE A 545 -21.46 16.26 -12.01
CA PHE A 545 -20.98 15.01 -12.61
C PHE A 545 -22.11 13.98 -12.75
N ARG A 546 -22.22 13.32 -13.91
CA ARG A 546 -23.07 12.14 -14.14
C ARG A 546 -22.22 10.89 -14.35
N VAL A 547 -22.61 9.77 -13.77
CA VAL A 547 -21.96 8.48 -14.08
C VAL A 547 -22.35 8.05 -15.49
N GLN A 548 -21.35 7.77 -16.34
CA GLN A 548 -21.56 7.28 -17.69
C GLN A 548 -21.93 5.78 -17.63
N ARG A 549 -23.23 5.47 -17.66
CA ARG A 549 -23.76 4.10 -17.45
C ARG A 549 -24.06 3.33 -18.75
N GLU A 550 -24.04 4.02 -19.88
CA GLU A 550 -24.36 3.49 -21.21
C GLU A 550 -23.29 3.94 -22.21
N ALA A 551 -23.11 3.21 -23.32
CA ALA A 551 -22.24 3.64 -24.41
C ALA A 551 -22.87 4.84 -25.15
N ALA A 552 -22.11 5.91 -25.38
CA ALA A 552 -22.61 7.12 -26.03
C ALA A 552 -21.54 7.82 -26.89
N PRO A 553 -21.88 8.44 -28.03
CA PRO A 553 -20.92 9.22 -28.81
C PRO A 553 -20.29 10.35 -27.97
N TRP A 554 -18.96 10.49 -28.06
CA TRP A 554 -18.22 11.60 -27.45
C TRP A 554 -18.34 12.84 -28.35
N PRO A 555 -19.02 13.92 -27.92
CA PRO A 555 -19.22 15.10 -28.76
C PRO A 555 -17.91 15.77 -29.20
N ALA A 556 -17.90 16.33 -30.42
CA ALA A 556 -16.72 16.95 -31.04
C ALA A 556 -16.76 18.50 -31.04
N HIS A 557 -17.61 19.12 -30.21
CA HIS A 557 -17.74 20.59 -30.17
C HIS A 557 -16.59 21.32 -29.46
N LEU A 558 -15.69 20.57 -28.84
CA LEU A 558 -14.39 20.99 -28.32
C LEU A 558 -13.35 19.92 -28.68
N PRO A 559 -12.04 20.21 -28.65
CA PRO A 559 -11.01 19.17 -28.63
C PRO A 559 -11.33 18.20 -27.49
N ARG A 560 -11.47 16.90 -27.79
CA ARG A 560 -11.89 15.92 -26.78
C ARG A 560 -10.78 15.79 -25.74
N ARG A 561 -11.03 16.29 -24.53
CA ARG A 561 -10.11 16.25 -23.39
C ARG A 561 -10.66 15.41 -22.27
N ALA A 562 -9.79 14.74 -21.54
CA ALA A 562 -10.13 14.05 -20.31
C ALA A 562 -9.12 14.32 -19.20
N GLY A 563 -9.63 14.42 -17.97
CA GLY A 563 -8.84 14.28 -16.75
C GLY A 563 -8.80 12.82 -16.32
N ILE A 564 -7.64 12.33 -15.87
CA ILE A 564 -7.46 10.96 -15.39
C ILE A 564 -6.82 11.00 -14.00
N SER A 565 -7.53 10.49 -13.00
CA SER A 565 -7.10 10.44 -11.59
C SER A 565 -6.59 9.05 -11.21
N SER A 566 -5.54 9.00 -10.39
CA SER A 566 -5.31 7.84 -9.51
C SER A 566 -4.64 8.25 -8.22
N PHE A 567 -5.13 7.71 -7.11
CA PHE A 567 -4.70 8.04 -5.75
C PHE A 567 -4.12 6.80 -5.09
N GLY A 568 -2.90 6.88 -4.57
CA GLY A 568 -2.23 5.79 -3.86
C GLY A 568 -2.75 5.70 -2.42
N ALA A 569 -3.00 4.50 -1.91
CA ALA A 569 -3.58 4.29 -0.58
C ALA A 569 -2.73 4.85 0.59
N GLY A 570 -1.46 5.14 0.38
CA GLY A 570 -0.60 5.85 1.34
C GLY A 570 -0.68 7.39 1.27
N GLY A 571 -1.49 7.93 0.36
CA GLY A 571 -1.79 9.37 0.22
C GLY A 571 -1.17 10.06 -1.00
N THR A 572 -0.45 9.37 -1.89
CA THR A 572 0.16 9.99 -3.10
C THR A 572 -0.85 10.13 -4.23
N ASN A 573 -1.26 11.36 -4.54
CA ASN A 573 -2.22 11.66 -5.61
C ASN A 573 -1.51 11.94 -6.94
N ALA A 574 -2.06 11.44 -8.05
CA ALA A 574 -1.63 11.78 -9.40
C ALA A 574 -2.84 12.12 -10.29
N HIS A 575 -2.71 13.17 -11.11
CA HIS A 575 -3.70 13.51 -12.14
C HIS A 575 -3.00 13.92 -13.44
N ILE A 576 -3.55 13.48 -14.58
CA ILE A 576 -3.07 13.87 -15.91
C ILE A 576 -4.23 14.38 -16.78
N VAL A 577 -3.96 15.40 -17.60
CA VAL A 577 -4.89 15.93 -18.61
C VAL A 577 -4.43 15.49 -19.99
N VAL A 578 -5.30 14.78 -20.71
CA VAL A 578 -5.03 14.25 -22.04
C VAL A 578 -6.04 14.77 -23.07
N GLU A 579 -5.57 14.96 -24.30
CA GLU A 579 -6.36 15.40 -25.46
C GLU A 579 -6.29 14.34 -26.57
N ALA A 580 -7.38 14.21 -27.33
CA ALA A 580 -7.43 13.43 -28.56
C ALA A 580 -6.34 13.86 -29.55
N PRO A 581 -5.86 12.97 -30.43
CA PRO A 581 -4.78 13.29 -31.36
C PRO A 581 -5.24 14.36 -32.38
N PRO A 582 -4.31 15.20 -32.87
CA PRO A 582 -4.64 16.19 -33.88
C PRO A 582 -5.13 15.51 -35.18
N PRO A 583 -6.08 16.11 -35.93
CA PRO A 583 -6.58 15.53 -37.17
C PRO A 583 -5.44 15.22 -38.16
N LEU A 584 -5.43 13.99 -38.68
CA LEU A 584 -4.46 13.59 -39.70
C LEU A 584 -4.73 14.37 -40.99
N SER A 585 -3.78 15.22 -41.41
CA SER A 585 -3.83 15.91 -42.68
C SER A 585 -4.06 14.94 -43.84
N ALA A 586 -4.83 15.35 -44.86
CA ALA A 586 -4.86 14.65 -46.13
C ALA A 586 -3.44 14.57 -46.73
N ARG A 587 -3.19 13.50 -47.50
CA ARG A 587 -1.90 13.20 -48.13
C ARG A 587 -2.20 12.45 -49.42
N GLU A 588 -1.46 12.75 -50.48
CA GLU A 588 -1.50 11.94 -51.69
C GLU A 588 -0.92 10.54 -51.38
N VAL A 589 -1.63 9.51 -51.81
CA VAL A 589 -1.16 8.11 -51.68
C VAL A 589 -0.15 7.87 -52.81
N PRO A 590 1.04 7.31 -52.54
CA PRO A 590 2.01 7.06 -53.59
C PRO A 590 1.52 5.94 -54.51
N ASP A 591 1.43 6.22 -55.81
CA ASP A 591 1.11 5.23 -56.82
C ASP A 591 2.30 4.30 -57.10
N GLY A 592 2.01 3.04 -57.41
CA GLY A 592 2.99 2.05 -57.87
C GLY A 592 3.50 1.06 -56.80
N PRO A 593 4.36 0.11 -57.22
CA PRO A 593 4.59 -1.15 -56.53
C PRO A 593 5.22 -0.98 -55.14
N GLN A 594 4.59 -1.59 -54.15
CA GLN A 594 5.02 -1.52 -52.75
C GLN A 594 5.75 -2.79 -52.32
N THR A 595 6.91 -2.63 -51.69
CA THR A 595 7.62 -3.74 -51.03
C THR A 595 7.09 -3.91 -49.60
N VAL A 596 6.44 -5.05 -49.34
CA VAL A 596 5.96 -5.45 -48.01
C VAL A 596 6.90 -6.50 -47.45
N VAL A 597 7.29 -6.37 -46.18
CA VAL A 597 8.26 -7.26 -45.52
C VAL A 597 7.76 -7.74 -44.16
N ILE A 598 7.87 -9.04 -43.91
CA ILE A 598 7.45 -9.70 -42.66
C ILE A 598 8.63 -10.57 -42.20
N SER A 599 8.94 -10.55 -40.90
CA SER A 599 9.96 -11.44 -40.34
C SER A 599 9.64 -11.90 -38.93
N ALA A 600 10.16 -13.07 -38.57
CA ALA A 600 10.01 -13.64 -37.25
C ALA A 600 11.29 -14.35 -36.77
N ARG A 601 11.33 -14.78 -35.51
CA ARG A 601 12.50 -15.49 -34.97
C ARG A 601 12.58 -16.95 -35.44
N THR A 602 11.44 -17.57 -35.73
CA THR A 602 11.31 -18.96 -36.20
C THR A 602 10.25 -19.07 -37.31
N GLU A 603 10.18 -20.21 -37.98
CA GLU A 603 9.24 -20.46 -39.09
C GLU A 603 7.79 -20.52 -38.62
N GLU A 604 7.53 -21.13 -37.46
CA GLU A 604 6.20 -21.24 -36.88
C GLU A 604 5.68 -19.86 -36.47
N ARG A 605 6.57 -18.99 -35.98
CA ARG A 605 6.26 -17.58 -35.66
C ARG A 605 5.99 -16.75 -36.91
N LEU A 606 6.68 -17.04 -38.03
CA LEU A 606 6.43 -16.38 -39.31
C LEU A 606 5.05 -16.73 -39.88
N HIS A 607 4.66 -18.00 -39.85
CA HIS A 607 3.31 -18.43 -40.28
C HIS A 607 2.22 -17.79 -39.41
N ARG A 608 2.34 -17.84 -38.08
CA ARG A 608 1.41 -17.17 -37.15
C ARG A 608 1.26 -15.67 -37.45
N LEU A 609 2.37 -14.97 -37.67
CA LEU A 609 2.34 -13.54 -37.99
C LEU A 609 1.63 -13.28 -39.33
N VAL A 610 1.77 -14.14 -40.33
CA VAL A 610 1.04 -14.03 -41.61
C VAL A 610 -0.47 -14.32 -41.44
N GLU A 611 -0.86 -15.28 -40.59
CA GLU A 611 -2.28 -15.50 -40.22
C GLU A 611 -2.89 -14.25 -39.56
N ASP A 612 -2.15 -13.61 -38.65
CA ASP A 612 -2.56 -12.38 -37.96
C ASP A 612 -2.64 -11.18 -38.92
N TRP A 613 -1.71 -11.07 -39.87
CA TRP A 613 -1.77 -10.08 -40.96
C TRP A 613 -3.00 -10.28 -41.83
N LEU A 614 -3.31 -11.50 -42.26
CA LEU A 614 -4.51 -11.80 -43.04
C LEU A 614 -5.80 -11.50 -42.25
N ARG A 615 -5.81 -11.73 -40.93
CA ARG A 615 -6.94 -11.36 -40.07
C ARG A 615 -7.16 -9.85 -40.04
N LEU A 616 -6.09 -9.07 -39.82
CA LEU A 616 -6.15 -7.60 -39.82
C LEU A 616 -6.54 -7.03 -41.20
N LEU A 617 -5.93 -7.54 -42.28
CA LEU A 617 -6.21 -7.10 -43.65
C LEU A 617 -7.67 -7.33 -44.08
N ARG A 618 -8.31 -8.40 -43.58
CA ARG A 618 -9.73 -8.69 -43.80
C ARG A 618 -10.66 -7.81 -42.93
N GLN A 619 -10.22 -7.44 -41.73
CA GLN A 619 -11.04 -6.68 -40.77
C GLN A 619 -10.97 -5.15 -40.91
N ARG A 620 -9.86 -4.58 -41.38
CA ARG A 620 -9.67 -3.13 -41.48
C ARG A 620 -9.22 -2.68 -42.88
N PRO A 621 -9.81 -1.63 -43.47
CA PRO A 621 -9.26 -0.97 -44.64
C PRO A 621 -8.02 -0.15 -44.23
N ALA A 622 -6.93 -0.31 -44.97
CA ALA A 622 -5.69 0.44 -44.78
C ALA A 622 -4.98 0.61 -46.14
N GLN A 623 -4.25 1.70 -46.30
CA GLN A 623 -3.52 2.00 -47.54
C GLN A 623 -2.30 1.09 -47.68
N LEU A 624 -2.08 0.54 -48.87
CA LEU A 624 -0.96 -0.38 -49.13
C LEU A 624 0.40 0.24 -48.82
N ALA A 625 0.60 1.51 -49.20
CA ALA A 625 1.85 2.23 -48.95
C ALA A 625 2.14 2.43 -47.46
N ASP A 626 1.12 2.67 -46.62
CA ASP A 626 1.30 2.85 -45.18
C ASP A 626 1.54 1.50 -44.46
N LEU A 627 0.85 0.43 -44.89
CA LEU A 627 1.13 -0.94 -44.47
C LEU A 627 2.58 -1.36 -44.81
N ALA A 628 2.99 -1.12 -46.06
CA ALA A 628 4.33 -1.41 -46.54
C ALA A 628 5.39 -0.60 -45.79
N HIS A 629 5.18 0.71 -45.62
CA HIS A 629 6.07 1.59 -44.85
C HIS A 629 6.24 1.11 -43.39
N THR A 630 5.13 0.86 -42.69
CA THR A 630 5.16 0.38 -41.29
C THR A 630 5.90 -0.96 -41.20
N SER A 631 5.71 -1.87 -42.16
CA SER A 631 6.43 -3.14 -42.22
C SER A 631 7.95 -2.98 -42.42
N ARG A 632 8.35 -1.98 -43.22
CA ARG A 632 9.75 -1.70 -43.59
C ARG A 632 10.54 -0.98 -42.50
N VAL A 633 9.96 0.03 -41.85
CA VAL A 633 10.68 0.87 -40.85
C VAL A 633 10.33 0.55 -39.39
N GLY A 634 9.17 -0.06 -39.16
CA GLY A 634 8.57 -0.22 -37.84
C GLY A 634 8.58 -1.64 -37.28
N ARG A 635 9.37 -2.55 -37.85
CA ARG A 635 9.61 -3.90 -37.34
C ARG A 635 11.11 -4.20 -37.34
N GLU A 636 11.55 -4.99 -36.37
CA GLU A 636 12.93 -5.51 -36.36
C GLU A 636 13.08 -6.56 -37.48
N ALA A 637 14.16 -6.50 -38.27
CA ALA A 637 14.39 -7.45 -39.37
C ALA A 637 14.99 -8.77 -38.85
N LEU A 638 14.11 -9.63 -38.30
CA LEU A 638 14.42 -10.90 -37.65
C LEU A 638 14.94 -11.98 -38.63
N ARG A 639 15.05 -13.22 -38.14
CA ARG A 639 15.80 -14.31 -38.77
C ARG A 639 15.08 -14.93 -39.97
N GLU A 640 13.87 -15.41 -39.79
CA GLU A 640 13.07 -16.00 -40.86
C GLU A 640 12.27 -14.88 -41.53
N ARG A 641 12.44 -14.71 -42.84
CA ARG A 641 12.02 -13.52 -43.58
C ARG A 641 11.14 -13.87 -44.78
N LEU A 642 10.13 -13.04 -45.01
CA LEU A 642 9.18 -13.09 -46.11
C LEU A 642 9.05 -11.68 -46.71
N ALA A 643 9.22 -11.54 -48.02
CA ALA A 643 9.02 -10.28 -48.72
C ALA A 643 8.20 -10.48 -50.01
N THR A 644 7.40 -9.50 -50.38
CA THR A 644 6.65 -9.50 -51.65
C THR A 644 6.58 -8.08 -52.19
N VAL A 645 6.47 -7.95 -53.51
CA VAL A 645 6.27 -6.69 -54.22
C VAL A 645 4.91 -6.77 -54.87
N VAL A 646 4.05 -5.78 -54.59
CA VAL A 646 2.62 -5.82 -54.90
C VAL A 646 2.09 -4.45 -55.27
N ASP A 647 1.16 -4.40 -56.22
CA ASP A 647 0.49 -3.16 -56.66
C ASP A 647 -0.86 -2.94 -55.95
N SER A 648 -1.39 -3.95 -55.24
CA SER A 648 -2.68 -3.86 -54.54
C SER A 648 -2.73 -4.61 -53.21
N ARG A 649 -3.62 -4.18 -52.31
CA ARG A 649 -3.89 -4.85 -51.03
C ARG A 649 -4.50 -6.23 -51.24
N GLU A 650 -5.26 -6.39 -52.30
CA GLU A 650 -5.92 -7.63 -52.70
C GLU A 650 -4.89 -8.63 -53.25
N GLU A 651 -3.81 -8.15 -53.87
CA GLU A 651 -2.65 -8.97 -54.25
C GLU A 651 -1.80 -9.37 -53.05
N LEU A 652 -1.57 -8.45 -52.10
CA LEU A 652 -0.92 -8.79 -50.83
C LEU A 652 -1.66 -9.94 -50.12
N VAL A 653 -2.99 -9.86 -50.02
CA VAL A 653 -3.82 -10.94 -49.45
C VAL A 653 -3.60 -12.26 -50.20
N ARG A 654 -3.68 -12.27 -51.53
CA ARG A 654 -3.45 -13.49 -52.34
C ARG A 654 -2.04 -14.07 -52.14
N ASN A 655 -1.01 -13.23 -52.09
CA ASN A 655 0.38 -13.69 -51.95
C ASN A 655 0.65 -14.26 -50.54
N LEU A 656 0.05 -13.68 -49.50
CA LEU A 656 0.10 -14.22 -48.13
C LEU A 656 -0.72 -15.51 -47.98
N GLU A 657 -1.88 -15.63 -48.65
CA GLU A 657 -2.67 -16.86 -48.68
C GLU A 657 -1.94 -18.00 -49.41
N ARG A 658 -1.27 -17.70 -50.54
CA ARG A 658 -0.42 -18.66 -51.27
C ARG A 658 0.77 -19.13 -50.43
N PHE A 659 1.43 -18.22 -49.70
CA PHE A 659 2.48 -18.57 -48.75
C PHE A 659 2.00 -19.57 -47.69
N LEU A 660 0.84 -19.34 -47.06
CA LEU A 660 0.28 -20.29 -46.07
C LEU A 660 -0.17 -21.62 -46.71
N ALA A 661 -0.46 -21.65 -48.00
CA ALA A 661 -0.71 -22.88 -48.76
C ALA A 661 0.58 -23.59 -49.24
N GLY A 662 1.77 -23.07 -48.91
CA GLY A 662 3.07 -23.61 -49.32
C GLY A 662 3.54 -23.20 -50.73
N ASP A 663 2.79 -22.35 -51.44
CA ASP A 663 3.17 -21.82 -52.74
C ASP A 663 4.02 -20.55 -52.58
N LEU A 664 5.32 -20.68 -52.86
CA LEU A 664 6.29 -19.60 -52.74
C LEU A 664 6.46 -18.77 -54.03
N ALA A 665 5.74 -19.06 -55.12
CA ALA A 665 6.04 -18.48 -56.44
C ALA A 665 5.70 -16.97 -56.60
N ALA A 666 5.16 -16.32 -55.57
CA ALA A 666 4.93 -14.86 -55.52
C ALA A 666 5.53 -14.17 -54.28
N VAL A 667 6.41 -14.87 -53.56
CA VAL A 667 7.02 -14.38 -52.32
C VAL A 667 8.49 -14.79 -52.22
N HIS A 668 9.33 -13.85 -51.78
CA HIS A 668 10.73 -14.12 -51.46
C HIS A 668 10.83 -14.58 -50.01
N ARG A 669 11.23 -15.83 -49.79
CA ARG A 669 11.44 -16.42 -48.46
C ARG A 669 12.93 -16.71 -48.22
N GLY A 670 13.43 -16.41 -47.03
CA GLY A 670 14.81 -16.77 -46.66
C GLY A 670 15.09 -16.75 -45.15
N THR A 671 16.27 -17.25 -44.79
CA THR A 671 16.77 -17.36 -43.41
C THR A 671 18.06 -16.57 -43.26
N ALA A 672 18.05 -15.48 -42.51
CA ALA A 672 19.23 -14.67 -42.24
C ALA A 672 20.21 -15.41 -41.30
N ARG A 673 21.26 -16.02 -41.87
CA ARG A 673 22.27 -16.81 -41.13
C ARG A 673 23.38 -15.97 -40.48
N GLN A 674 23.58 -14.73 -40.92
CA GLN A 674 24.61 -13.82 -40.40
C GLN A 674 23.98 -12.49 -39.97
N ALA A 675 24.58 -11.83 -38.96
CA ALA A 675 24.03 -10.60 -38.37
C ALA A 675 24.02 -9.38 -39.33
N ARG A 676 24.85 -9.39 -40.39
CA ARG A 676 24.94 -8.32 -41.39
C ARG A 676 25.26 -8.90 -42.77
N GLY A 677 24.24 -9.30 -43.52
CA GLY A 677 24.39 -9.58 -44.96
C GLY A 677 24.81 -8.33 -45.75
N PRO A 678 25.13 -8.48 -47.06
CA PRO A 678 25.48 -7.35 -47.93
C PRO A 678 24.36 -6.30 -47.98
N GLU A 679 24.72 -5.08 -48.34
CA GLU A 679 23.77 -3.99 -48.53
C GLU A 679 23.21 -4.02 -49.95
N ALA A 680 21.88 -3.95 -50.09
CA ALA A 680 21.23 -3.88 -51.37
C ALA A 680 21.47 -2.51 -52.02
N ASP A 681 21.81 -2.52 -53.30
CA ASP A 681 21.85 -1.30 -54.12
C ASP A 681 20.40 -0.83 -54.39
N PRO A 682 20.01 0.37 -53.93
CA PRO A 682 18.63 0.85 -54.03
C PRO A 682 18.21 1.20 -55.46
N LEU A 683 19.11 1.17 -56.45
CA LEU A 683 18.80 1.35 -57.86
C LEU A 683 18.38 0.05 -58.57
N GLN A 684 18.37 -1.09 -57.86
CA GLN A 684 17.95 -2.38 -58.42
C GLN A 684 16.41 -2.52 -58.46
N PRO A 685 15.85 -3.37 -59.34
CA PRO A 685 14.42 -3.67 -59.34
C PRO A 685 13.94 -4.15 -57.96
N LEU A 686 12.78 -3.65 -57.50
CA LEU A 686 12.24 -3.93 -56.17
C LEU A 686 12.18 -5.42 -55.82
N ASP A 687 11.90 -6.27 -56.81
CA ASP A 687 11.90 -7.74 -56.68
C ASP A 687 13.27 -8.29 -56.21
N ARG A 688 14.37 -7.81 -56.78
CA ARG A 688 15.73 -8.19 -56.35
C ARG A 688 16.08 -7.67 -54.97
N ILE A 689 15.58 -6.48 -54.61
CA ILE A 689 15.78 -5.90 -53.27
C ILE A 689 15.00 -6.71 -52.23
N ALA A 690 13.77 -7.13 -52.54
CA ALA A 690 12.97 -8.04 -51.72
C ALA A 690 13.67 -9.40 -51.53
N ALA A 691 14.19 -10.00 -52.61
CA ALA A 691 14.97 -11.23 -52.57
C ALA A 691 16.23 -11.10 -51.69
N GLN A 692 17.00 -10.02 -51.85
CA GLN A 692 18.21 -9.76 -51.06
C GLN A 692 17.90 -9.54 -49.58
N TRP A 693 16.83 -8.81 -49.25
CA TRP A 693 16.40 -8.65 -47.87
C TRP A 693 15.96 -9.98 -47.24
N ALA A 694 15.18 -10.79 -47.96
CA ALA A 694 14.75 -12.11 -47.50
C ALA A 694 15.94 -13.05 -47.26
N ALA A 695 16.98 -12.98 -48.10
CA ALA A 695 18.24 -13.72 -47.94
C ALA A 695 19.13 -13.22 -46.77
N GLY A 696 18.74 -12.17 -46.04
CA GLY A 696 19.48 -11.63 -44.89
C GLY A 696 20.28 -10.36 -45.16
N GLY A 697 20.15 -9.75 -46.35
CA GLY A 697 20.75 -8.47 -46.69
C GLY A 697 20.22 -7.29 -45.85
N ARG A 698 20.93 -6.17 -45.91
CA ARG A 698 20.47 -4.86 -45.43
C ARG A 698 19.86 -4.06 -46.58
N VAL A 699 18.84 -3.27 -46.28
CA VAL A 699 18.21 -2.35 -47.25
C VAL A 699 18.00 -1.01 -46.56
N ASP A 700 18.43 0.07 -47.21
CA ASP A 700 18.02 1.43 -46.85
C ASP A 700 16.65 1.71 -47.47
N TRP A 701 15.60 1.44 -46.71
CA TRP A 701 14.22 1.60 -47.18
C TRP A 701 13.85 3.05 -47.52
N ALA A 702 14.56 4.05 -46.99
CA ALA A 702 14.31 5.46 -47.33
C ALA A 702 14.91 5.85 -48.69
N ARG A 703 15.92 5.12 -49.17
CA ARG A 703 16.46 5.28 -50.53
C ARG A 703 15.73 4.45 -51.58
N VAL A 704 15.16 3.31 -51.20
CA VAL A 704 14.35 2.45 -52.11
C VAL A 704 12.94 3.00 -52.29
N HIS A 705 12.35 3.50 -51.21
CA HIS A 705 11.00 4.08 -51.18
C HIS A 705 11.09 5.48 -50.53
N PRO A 706 11.49 6.53 -51.28
CA PRO A 706 11.65 7.88 -50.75
C PRO A 706 10.31 8.55 -50.40
N GLU A 707 9.21 8.02 -50.93
CA GLU A 707 7.85 8.51 -50.69
C GLU A 707 7.45 8.36 -49.20
N PRO A 708 6.89 9.42 -48.59
CA PRO A 708 6.49 9.36 -47.19
C PRO A 708 5.36 8.35 -46.99
N GLY A 709 5.48 7.53 -45.94
CA GLY A 709 4.42 6.68 -45.44
C GLY A 709 4.06 7.05 -44.00
N ARG A 710 2.96 6.48 -43.49
CA ARG A 710 2.52 6.63 -42.11
C ARG A 710 2.64 5.31 -41.35
N VAL A 711 2.92 5.40 -40.06
CA VAL A 711 2.77 4.29 -39.11
C VAL A 711 1.28 4.00 -38.93
N VAL A 712 0.84 2.76 -39.14
CA VAL A 712 -0.56 2.31 -39.01
C VAL A 712 -0.67 1.04 -38.16
N ASP A 713 -1.90 0.66 -37.76
CA ASP A 713 -2.16 -0.59 -37.07
C ASP A 713 -1.66 -1.78 -37.93
N LEU A 714 -0.63 -2.48 -37.45
CA LEU A 714 -0.18 -3.78 -37.94
C LEU A 714 -0.14 -4.77 -36.77
N PRO A 715 -0.22 -6.09 -37.01
CA PRO A 715 -0.10 -7.07 -35.94
C PRO A 715 1.21 -6.91 -35.18
N ALA A 716 1.13 -7.09 -33.86
CA ALA A 716 2.28 -7.16 -32.98
C ALA A 716 2.88 -8.58 -33.00
N TYR A 717 4.14 -8.73 -32.61
CA TYR A 717 4.85 -10.00 -32.73
C TYR A 717 4.19 -11.13 -31.90
N PRO A 718 3.78 -12.27 -32.51
CA PRO A 718 3.10 -13.35 -31.81
C PRO A 718 4.10 -14.23 -31.06
N PHE A 719 4.57 -13.75 -29.90
CA PHE A 719 5.51 -14.45 -29.01
C PHE A 719 5.19 -15.94 -28.82
N ALA A 720 6.22 -16.77 -28.71
CA ALA A 720 6.04 -18.14 -28.27
C ALA A 720 5.63 -18.13 -26.78
N ALA A 721 4.52 -18.80 -26.45
CA ALA A 721 4.05 -18.94 -25.08
C ALA A 721 4.71 -20.16 -24.42
N HIS A 722 6.02 -20.09 -24.15
CA HIS A 722 6.67 -21.10 -23.32
C HIS A 722 6.26 -20.85 -21.87
N HIS A 723 5.68 -21.85 -21.22
CA HIS A 723 5.36 -21.78 -19.80
C HIS A 723 6.66 -21.67 -19.00
N CYS A 724 6.80 -20.57 -18.27
CA CYS A 724 7.95 -20.29 -17.42
C CYS A 724 7.44 -20.07 -15.99
N TRP A 725 7.71 -21.03 -15.09
CA TRP A 725 7.25 -20.96 -13.71
C TRP A 725 8.23 -21.63 -12.73
N ALA A 726 8.32 -21.09 -11.51
CA ALA A 726 9.36 -21.44 -10.54
C ALA A 726 9.27 -22.88 -10.00
N ASP A 727 8.08 -23.50 -10.03
CA ASP A 727 7.78 -24.78 -9.37
C ASP A 727 8.12 -26.01 -10.22
N GLU A 728 8.17 -25.88 -11.54
CA GLU A 728 8.42 -26.99 -12.47
C GLU A 728 9.92 -27.31 -12.58
N PRO A 729 10.31 -28.59 -12.82
CA PRO A 729 11.67 -28.90 -13.24
C PRO A 729 11.92 -28.29 -14.63
N PRO A 730 13.15 -27.87 -14.96
CA PRO A 730 13.45 -27.39 -16.30
C PRO A 730 13.12 -28.48 -17.33
N ALA A 731 12.40 -28.11 -18.39
CA ALA A 731 12.12 -29.02 -19.48
C ALA A 731 13.43 -29.62 -20.01
N THR A 732 13.48 -30.94 -20.17
CA THR A 732 14.66 -31.66 -20.68
C THR A 732 15.12 -31.05 -21.99
N ASP A 733 16.41 -30.75 -22.09
CA ASP A 733 16.98 -29.99 -23.22
C ASP A 733 16.47 -30.49 -24.58
N PRO A 734 15.94 -29.61 -25.45
CA PRO A 734 15.78 -29.95 -26.85
C PRO A 734 17.14 -30.30 -27.46
N ALA A 735 17.15 -31.21 -28.43
CA ALA A 735 18.35 -31.84 -28.98
C ALA A 735 19.50 -30.84 -29.26
N PRO A 736 20.77 -31.25 -29.02
CA PRO A 736 21.90 -30.35 -28.94
C PRO A 736 22.03 -29.40 -30.14
N MET A 737 22.24 -28.12 -29.82
CA MET A 737 22.48 -27.04 -30.78
C MET A 737 23.48 -27.48 -31.87
N PRO A 738 23.15 -27.32 -33.17
CA PRO A 738 24.12 -27.59 -34.23
C PRO A 738 25.31 -26.64 -34.06
N ALA A 739 26.51 -27.21 -33.96
CA ALA A 739 27.74 -26.46 -33.74
C ALA A 739 27.99 -25.49 -34.92
N GLY A 740 27.74 -24.20 -34.69
CA GLY A 740 27.64 -23.20 -35.76
C GLY A 740 27.26 -21.80 -35.27
N LEU A 741 27.74 -21.41 -34.09
CA LEU A 741 27.74 -20.03 -33.61
C LEU A 741 29.18 -19.65 -33.28
N ASP A 742 29.86 -18.99 -34.21
CA ASP A 742 31.15 -18.37 -33.94
C ASP A 742 30.98 -17.30 -32.85
N THR A 743 31.60 -17.54 -31.69
CA THR A 743 31.71 -16.54 -30.64
C THR A 743 32.54 -15.38 -31.15
N VAL A 744 31.92 -14.24 -31.43
CA VAL A 744 32.64 -12.99 -31.70
C VAL A 744 33.54 -12.70 -30.49
N PRO A 745 34.88 -12.66 -30.64
CA PRO A 745 35.76 -12.42 -29.51
C PRO A 745 35.53 -11.01 -28.98
N ALA A 746 35.21 -10.89 -27.69
CA ALA A 746 35.25 -9.61 -27.01
C ALA A 746 36.72 -9.15 -26.93
N GLY A 747 37.14 -8.31 -27.88
CA GLY A 747 38.48 -7.73 -27.89
C GLY A 747 38.73 -6.94 -26.59
N PRO A 748 39.89 -7.09 -25.94
CA PRO A 748 40.13 -6.47 -24.65
C PRO A 748 40.18 -4.94 -24.79
N ALA A 749 39.25 -4.25 -24.13
CA ALA A 749 39.34 -2.80 -23.97
C ALA A 749 40.56 -2.44 -23.10
N PRO A 750 41.35 -1.41 -23.46
CA PRO A 750 42.58 -1.09 -22.75
C PRO A 750 42.29 -0.51 -21.37
N VAL A 751 42.86 -1.13 -20.32
CA VAL A 751 42.85 -0.61 -18.95
C VAL A 751 43.88 0.52 -18.84
N PRO A 752 43.53 1.72 -18.36
CA PRO A 752 44.50 2.77 -18.08
C PRO A 752 45.47 2.33 -16.98
N ALA A 753 46.75 2.20 -17.33
CA ALA A 753 47.77 1.69 -16.41
C ALA A 753 48.36 2.81 -15.54
N GLY A 754 48.44 2.55 -14.22
CA GLY A 754 49.41 3.19 -13.34
C GLY A 754 48.85 4.13 -12.27
N LEU A 755 48.70 3.60 -11.05
CA LEU A 755 49.30 4.23 -9.87
C LEU A 755 49.54 3.21 -8.75
N GLY A 756 50.81 2.87 -8.54
CA GLY A 756 51.40 2.35 -7.29
C GLY A 756 50.69 1.24 -6.51
N ALA A 757 51.02 -0.03 -6.81
CA ALA A 757 50.91 -1.11 -5.83
C ALA A 757 52.26 -1.33 -5.12
N VAL A 758 52.25 -1.47 -3.79
CA VAL A 758 53.35 -2.00 -2.96
C VAL A 758 52.74 -2.74 -1.76
N PRO A 759 53.35 -3.83 -1.26
CA PRO A 759 52.66 -5.11 -1.46
C PRO A 759 52.54 -6.01 -0.22
N SER A 760 51.70 -7.03 -0.34
CA SER A 760 51.59 -8.14 0.62
C SER A 760 52.76 -9.13 0.47
N GLY A 761 53.22 -9.66 1.60
CA GLY A 761 54.17 -10.79 1.69
C GLY A 761 54.45 -11.15 3.16
N ALA A 762 54.73 -12.41 3.53
CA ALA A 762 54.76 -13.64 2.74
C ALA A 762 54.58 -14.90 3.61
N GLY A 763 54.24 -16.03 2.96
CA GLY A 763 54.84 -17.36 3.19
C GLY A 763 54.39 -18.20 4.40
N VAL A 764 54.73 -19.51 4.50
CA VAL A 764 55.32 -20.46 3.52
C VAL A 764 54.96 -21.93 3.93
N VAL A 765 55.00 -22.86 2.96
CA VAL A 765 54.80 -24.35 2.98
C VAL A 765 55.78 -25.14 3.89
N PRO A 766 55.80 -26.52 4.00
CA PRO A 766 55.05 -27.63 3.32
C PRO A 766 54.29 -28.56 4.34
N THR A 767 53.87 -29.83 4.15
CA THR A 767 53.90 -30.97 3.16
C THR A 767 52.55 -31.74 3.23
N GLY A 768 52.20 -32.77 2.43
CA GLY A 768 52.75 -33.37 1.19
C GLY A 768 52.24 -34.80 0.90
N SER A 769 52.12 -35.19 -0.40
CA SER A 769 52.29 -36.55 -1.01
C SER A 769 51.62 -37.80 -0.37
N VAL A 770 50.90 -38.72 -1.06
CA VAL A 770 50.58 -38.97 -2.50
C VAL A 770 49.45 -40.03 -2.63
N ALA A 771 48.89 -40.20 -3.85
CA ALA A 771 48.15 -41.36 -4.41
C ALA A 771 46.59 -41.37 -4.43
N GLU A 772 46.08 -41.79 -5.61
CA GLU A 772 44.71 -42.21 -5.96
C GLU A 772 44.57 -43.76 -5.79
N PRO A 773 43.49 -44.46 -6.23
CA PRO A 773 42.14 -44.06 -6.69
C PRO A 773 40.99 -44.88 -6.02
N ASN A 774 39.84 -44.96 -6.70
CA ASN A 774 38.79 -46.02 -6.63
C ASN A 774 37.65 -45.95 -5.60
N GLU A 775 36.52 -45.40 -6.09
CA GLU A 775 35.19 -46.05 -6.18
C GLU A 775 35.17 -47.60 -6.33
N PRO A 776 34.01 -48.31 -6.28
CA PRO A 776 32.66 -47.96 -5.77
C PRO A 776 31.96 -49.12 -4.96
N VAL A 777 30.62 -49.03 -4.83
CA VAL A 777 29.59 -50.13 -4.75
C VAL A 777 29.04 -50.59 -3.37
N ALA A 778 27.70 -50.77 -3.38
CA ALA A 778 26.79 -51.50 -2.47
C ALA A 778 26.60 -50.95 -1.04
N GLU A 779 25.39 -50.65 -0.53
CA GLU A 779 24.04 -51.25 -0.68
C GLU A 779 23.85 -52.54 0.15
N LEU A 780 22.90 -52.52 1.11
CA LEU A 780 21.76 -53.46 1.22
C LEU A 780 21.10 -53.46 2.63
N LYS A 781 19.76 -53.39 2.64
CA LYS A 781 18.79 -54.02 3.59
C LYS A 781 18.77 -53.62 5.09
N GLY A 782 17.55 -53.36 5.59
CA GLY A 782 17.13 -53.63 6.99
C GLY A 782 16.55 -55.07 7.11
N PRO A 783 15.59 -55.38 8.01
CA PRO A 783 14.84 -54.50 8.94
C PRO A 783 14.67 -55.06 10.38
N ALA A 784 13.90 -54.33 11.20
CA ALA A 784 12.96 -54.75 12.27
C ALA A 784 13.26 -55.85 13.33
N ALA A 785 12.87 -55.51 14.58
CA ALA A 785 12.24 -56.34 15.63
C ALA A 785 13.06 -57.33 16.52
N GLU A 786 13.17 -56.96 17.80
CA GLU A 786 12.60 -57.65 18.98
C GLU A 786 12.97 -59.13 19.31
N LEU A 787 13.65 -59.38 20.46
CA LEU A 787 13.11 -60.09 21.65
C LEU A 787 14.16 -60.54 22.72
N ASN A 788 13.78 -60.34 23.99
CA ASN A 788 14.07 -61.07 25.25
C ASN A 788 15.45 -61.10 25.97
N GLU A 789 15.33 -61.12 27.30
CA GLU A 789 16.33 -61.24 28.38
C GLU A 789 16.51 -62.73 28.84
N PRO A 790 17.25 -63.04 29.95
CA PRO A 790 16.63 -62.95 31.30
C PRO A 790 17.54 -62.61 32.52
N THR A 791 16.96 -61.84 33.46
CA THR A 791 17.07 -61.92 34.94
C THR A 791 18.44 -61.84 35.67
N ALA A 792 18.58 -60.79 36.49
CA ALA A 792 19.05 -60.86 37.90
C ALA A 792 18.48 -59.65 38.70
N GLU A 793 18.18 -59.84 39.99
CA GLU A 793 17.38 -58.88 40.81
C GLU A 793 18.25 -57.96 41.73
N PRO A 794 17.70 -57.25 42.73
CA PRO A 794 17.21 -55.87 42.61
C PRO A 794 17.99 -54.88 43.54
N ASN A 795 17.67 -53.58 43.51
CA ASN A 795 18.23 -52.65 44.53
C ASN A 795 17.36 -51.41 44.83
N GLU A 796 16.90 -51.31 46.09
CA GLU A 796 16.20 -50.20 46.75
C GLU A 796 16.28 -50.46 48.29
N PRO A 797 16.09 -49.48 49.20
CA PRO A 797 16.51 -48.07 49.18
C PRO A 797 17.15 -47.62 50.54
N HIS A 798 17.25 -46.29 50.77
CA HIS A 798 17.46 -45.56 52.05
C HIS A 798 18.88 -45.12 52.53
N ALA A 799 19.03 -43.78 52.72
CA ALA A 799 19.68 -43.05 53.84
C ALA A 799 21.20 -43.25 54.12
N VAL A 800 21.93 -42.48 54.97
CA VAL A 800 21.57 -41.49 56.02
C VAL A 800 22.67 -40.38 56.20
N SER A 801 22.24 -39.15 56.56
CA SER A 801 22.77 -38.15 57.55
C SER A 801 24.27 -37.74 57.70
N ASN A 802 24.46 -36.77 58.64
CA ASN A 802 25.70 -36.27 59.30
C ASN A 802 26.55 -35.22 58.55
N GLU A 803 27.10 -34.16 59.18
CA GLU A 803 26.88 -33.58 60.53
C GLU A 803 27.38 -32.11 60.62
N VAL A 804 27.14 -31.42 61.75
CA VAL A 804 27.62 -30.05 62.03
C VAL A 804 28.52 -30.05 63.28
N VAL A 805 29.58 -29.24 63.28
CA VAL A 805 30.45 -29.00 64.45
C VAL A 805 30.70 -27.49 64.63
N ALA A 806 30.51 -26.98 65.86
CA ALA A 806 30.81 -25.61 66.28
C ALA A 806 32.25 -25.52 66.87
N GLU A 807 32.82 -24.43 67.39
CA GLU A 807 32.39 -23.24 68.16
C GLU A 807 33.65 -22.27 68.19
N PRO A 808 33.82 -21.20 69.01
CA PRO A 808 32.88 -20.42 69.85
C PRO A 808 33.00 -18.87 69.80
N SER A 809 31.92 -18.22 70.27
CA SER A 809 31.84 -17.02 71.13
C SER A 809 32.88 -15.87 71.07
N LYS A 810 32.36 -14.63 70.89
CA LYS A 810 32.49 -13.55 71.91
C LYS A 810 31.59 -12.33 71.66
N THR A 811 30.97 -11.84 72.73
CA THR A 811 30.14 -10.61 72.77
C THR A 811 30.92 -9.46 73.40
N VAL A 812 31.01 -8.28 72.74
CA VAL A 812 31.49 -7.03 73.39
C VAL A 812 30.69 -5.81 72.90
N ALA A 813 30.42 -4.94 73.88
CA ALA A 813 29.70 -3.65 73.88
C ALA A 813 29.79 -2.70 72.66
N ALA A 814 28.77 -1.84 72.56
CA ALA A 814 28.76 -0.66 71.72
C ALA A 814 29.81 0.40 72.11
N ARG A 815 30.22 1.22 71.13
CA ARG A 815 30.86 2.52 71.34
C ARG A 815 30.31 3.54 70.34
N ASN A 816 29.82 4.66 70.85
CA ASN A 816 29.80 5.91 70.09
C ASN A 816 31.22 6.48 70.07
N GLU A 817 31.65 7.08 68.96
CA GLU A 817 31.98 8.53 68.90
C GLU A 817 32.13 8.98 67.42
N PRO A 818 32.03 10.29 67.11
CA PRO A 818 31.66 10.76 65.77
C PRO A 818 32.83 11.25 64.90
N VAL A 819 32.67 11.16 63.58
CA VAL A 819 33.53 11.88 62.60
C VAL A 819 32.72 12.39 61.40
N ALA A 820 32.85 13.69 61.14
CA ALA A 820 32.55 14.43 59.91
C ALA A 820 31.15 14.35 59.27
N GLU A 821 30.40 15.46 59.38
CA GLU A 821 29.46 15.88 58.34
C GLU A 821 30.21 16.27 57.05
N PRO A 822 29.76 15.86 55.86
CA PRO A 822 30.20 16.43 54.60
C PRO A 822 29.07 17.23 53.93
N ASN A 823 29.10 18.56 54.17
CA ASN A 823 28.39 19.65 53.46
C ASN A 823 26.97 19.40 52.91
N GLU A 824 26.01 20.20 53.37
CA GLU A 824 24.80 20.48 52.60
C GLU A 824 25.16 21.02 51.20
N PRO A 825 24.65 20.42 50.10
CA PRO A 825 24.58 21.11 48.82
C PRO A 825 23.51 22.20 48.94
N ALA A 826 23.89 23.44 48.62
CA ALA A 826 23.01 24.60 48.77
C ALA A 826 21.66 24.43 48.07
N ALA A 827 20.61 25.03 48.63
CA ALA A 827 19.27 25.00 48.05
C ALA A 827 19.23 25.66 46.66
N GLU A 828 19.11 24.87 45.58
CA GLU A 828 18.70 25.36 44.25
C GLU A 828 17.23 25.80 44.27
N SER A 829 16.94 26.93 44.92
CA SER A 829 15.72 27.68 44.71
C SER A 829 15.77 28.36 43.34
N GLY A 830 14.84 28.01 42.43
CA GLY A 830 14.65 28.77 41.19
C GLY A 830 15.03 28.09 39.88
N ARG A 831 14.62 26.83 39.65
CA ARG A 831 14.27 26.38 38.30
C ARG A 831 12.75 26.24 38.21
N GLY A 832 12.13 26.97 37.27
CA GLY A 832 10.69 26.95 37.10
C GLY A 832 10.19 25.56 36.74
N ALA A 833 9.15 25.08 37.42
CA ALA A 833 8.50 23.84 37.06
C ALA A 833 7.85 23.97 35.67
N GLY A 834 8.37 23.25 34.68
CA GLY A 834 7.61 22.93 33.47
C GLY A 834 6.33 22.15 33.83
N PRO A 835 5.38 21.97 32.89
CA PRO A 835 4.11 21.30 33.17
C PRO A 835 4.35 19.88 33.68
N GLY A 836 4.24 19.70 34.99
CA GLY A 836 4.57 18.46 35.67
C GLY A 836 3.63 17.34 35.22
N VAL A 837 4.20 16.21 34.80
CA VAL A 837 3.42 15.03 34.43
C VAL A 837 2.60 14.60 35.64
N ARG A 838 1.28 14.81 35.57
CA ARG A 838 0.34 14.42 36.62
C ARG A 838 0.24 12.90 36.65
N LEU A 839 1.11 12.28 37.45
CA LEU A 839 1.01 10.86 37.77
C LEU A 839 -0.37 10.59 38.39
N LEU A 840 -1.03 9.54 37.90
CA LEU A 840 -2.30 9.07 38.44
C LEU A 840 -2.12 7.72 39.10
N ALA A 841 -2.59 7.58 40.33
CA ALA A 841 -2.67 6.31 41.04
C ALA A 841 -4.07 5.69 40.82
N ARG A 842 -4.15 4.36 40.85
CA ARG A 842 -5.41 3.63 40.94
C ARG A 842 -5.82 3.58 42.42
N GLU A 843 -6.88 4.29 42.78
CA GLU A 843 -7.62 4.06 44.02
C GLU A 843 -8.86 3.21 43.74
N TRP A 844 -9.32 2.50 44.77
CA TRP A 844 -10.68 1.96 44.80
C TRP A 844 -11.58 2.96 45.51
N ARG A 845 -12.75 3.26 44.94
CA ARG A 845 -13.74 4.13 45.57
C ARG A 845 -15.10 3.46 45.63
N ASP A 846 -15.75 3.59 46.77
CA ASP A 846 -17.11 3.14 47.02
C ASP A 846 -18.07 3.82 46.03
N GLU A 847 -18.95 3.04 45.44
CA GLU A 847 -20.06 3.53 44.63
C GLU A 847 -21.34 2.79 45.02
N PRO A 848 -22.42 3.49 45.43
CA PRO A 848 -23.67 2.83 45.77
C PRO A 848 -24.11 1.84 44.69
N LEU A 849 -24.56 0.65 45.09
CA LEU A 849 -25.23 -0.27 44.19
C LEU A 849 -26.52 0.40 43.69
N GLY A 850 -26.58 0.67 42.39
CA GLY A 850 -27.80 1.16 41.76
C GLY A 850 -28.88 0.11 41.87
N VAL A 851 -30.08 0.49 42.32
CA VAL A 851 -31.25 -0.40 42.28
C VAL A 851 -31.49 -0.78 40.81
N PRO A 852 -31.58 -2.07 40.45
CA PRO A 852 -31.82 -2.48 39.08
C PRO A 852 -33.08 -1.81 38.51
N ALA A 853 -32.96 -1.20 37.34
CA ALA A 853 -34.08 -0.59 36.66
C ALA A 853 -35.04 -1.68 36.17
N ALA A 854 -36.10 -1.94 36.95
CA ALA A 854 -37.11 -2.94 36.62
C ALA A 854 -37.77 -2.59 35.27
N GLY A 855 -37.56 -3.42 34.24
CA GLY A 855 -38.15 -3.19 32.92
C GLY A 855 -37.27 -3.45 31.69
N ARG A 856 -36.34 -4.43 31.71
CA ARG A 856 -35.92 -5.15 30.49
C ARG A 856 -35.71 -6.64 30.74
N ASP A 857 -36.80 -7.33 31.08
CA ASP A 857 -36.89 -8.77 30.85
C ASP A 857 -36.87 -9.04 29.34
N ALA A 858 -35.89 -9.82 28.91
CA ALA A 858 -35.85 -10.46 27.59
C ALA A 858 -35.05 -11.76 27.74
N GLY A 859 -35.73 -12.91 27.65
CA GLY A 859 -35.11 -14.21 27.88
C GLY A 859 -34.08 -14.55 26.80
N GLY A 860 -32.80 -14.50 27.16
CA GLY A 860 -31.67 -14.92 26.33
C GLY A 860 -30.93 -16.13 26.89
N THR A 861 -29.97 -16.67 26.14
CA THR A 861 -29.12 -17.79 26.58
C THR A 861 -27.83 -17.26 27.22
N VAL A 862 -27.57 -17.66 28.47
CA VAL A 862 -26.34 -17.30 29.19
C VAL A 862 -25.48 -18.54 29.37
N LEU A 863 -24.26 -18.49 28.85
CA LEU A 863 -23.28 -19.57 28.96
C LEU A 863 -22.52 -19.44 30.29
N CYS A 864 -22.78 -20.33 31.24
CA CYS A 864 -22.11 -20.35 32.53
C CYS A 864 -20.92 -21.31 32.49
N LEU A 865 -19.71 -20.80 32.68
CA LEU A 865 -18.50 -21.60 32.87
C LEU A 865 -18.26 -21.73 34.37
N THR A 866 -18.14 -22.96 34.88
CA THR A 866 -17.87 -23.23 36.31
C THR A 866 -16.93 -24.42 36.46
N ALA A 867 -16.28 -24.57 37.61
CA ALA A 867 -15.69 -25.84 38.00
C ALA A 867 -16.71 -26.68 38.79
N ASP A 868 -17.38 -26.05 39.75
CA ASP A 868 -18.25 -26.72 40.72
C ASP A 868 -19.74 -26.57 40.38
N GLU A 869 -20.57 -27.48 40.89
CA GLU A 869 -22.03 -27.40 40.72
C GLU A 869 -22.65 -26.40 41.72
N ARG A 870 -23.35 -25.39 41.18
CA ARG A 870 -24.00 -24.33 41.95
C ARG A 870 -25.48 -24.20 41.53
N PRO A 871 -26.36 -25.15 41.93
CA PRO A 871 -27.70 -25.27 41.38
C PRO A 871 -28.60 -24.04 41.58
N ALA A 872 -28.37 -23.23 42.61
CA ALA A 872 -29.11 -22.00 42.87
C ALA A 872 -28.85 -20.86 41.85
N LEU A 873 -27.80 -20.96 41.01
CA LEU A 873 -27.54 -19.98 39.94
C LEU A 873 -28.71 -19.87 38.94
N ALA A 874 -29.35 -20.99 38.60
CA ALA A 874 -30.47 -21.00 37.66
C ALA A 874 -31.67 -20.17 38.17
N THR A 875 -31.86 -20.09 39.49
CA THR A 875 -32.89 -19.26 40.11
C THR A 875 -32.48 -17.79 40.19
N ALA A 876 -31.20 -17.51 40.49
CA ALA A 876 -30.69 -16.14 40.68
C ALA A 876 -30.54 -15.33 39.37
N PHE A 877 -30.55 -16.00 38.21
CA PHE A 877 -30.42 -15.39 36.88
C PHE A 877 -31.69 -15.55 36.01
N ALA A 878 -32.81 -15.99 36.59
CA ALA A 878 -34.10 -16.03 35.90
C ALA A 878 -34.55 -14.61 35.50
N PRO A 879 -35.18 -14.40 34.32
CA PRO A 879 -35.71 -15.40 33.38
C PRO A 879 -34.74 -15.87 32.29
N ALA A 880 -33.41 -15.65 32.41
CA ALA A 880 -32.47 -16.11 31.40
C ALA A 880 -32.29 -17.63 31.38
N ARG A 881 -32.06 -18.21 30.20
CA ARG A 881 -31.76 -19.64 30.04
C ARG A 881 -30.27 -19.88 30.30
N LEU A 882 -29.93 -20.34 31.50
CA LEU A 882 -28.58 -20.75 31.82
C LEU A 882 -28.22 -22.05 31.10
N VAL A 883 -27.08 -22.07 30.40
CA VAL A 883 -26.44 -23.27 29.84
C VAL A 883 -25.09 -23.41 30.52
N VAL A 884 -24.93 -24.45 31.34
CA VAL A 884 -23.71 -24.66 32.12
C VAL A 884 -22.73 -25.54 31.34
N LEU A 885 -21.46 -25.14 31.29
CA LEU A 885 -20.34 -25.99 30.92
C LEU A 885 -19.40 -26.10 32.13
N ARG A 886 -19.12 -27.33 32.58
CA ARG A 886 -18.22 -27.61 33.70
C ARG A 886 -16.81 -27.89 33.21
N GLN A 887 -15.84 -27.16 33.77
CA GLN A 887 -14.42 -27.43 33.61
C GLN A 887 -14.10 -28.84 34.14
N GLY A 888 -13.34 -29.63 33.39
CA GLY A 888 -13.04 -31.02 33.72
C GLY A 888 -14.07 -32.05 33.23
N VAL A 889 -15.26 -31.62 32.77
CA VAL A 889 -16.33 -32.51 32.29
C VAL A 889 -16.77 -32.16 30.87
N ASP A 890 -17.21 -30.92 30.67
CA ASP A 890 -17.70 -30.42 29.39
C ASP A 890 -16.58 -29.73 28.58
N PHE A 891 -15.50 -29.31 29.24
CA PHE A 891 -14.24 -28.90 28.61
C PHE A 891 -13.03 -29.15 29.52
N THR A 892 -11.94 -29.65 28.92
CA THR A 892 -10.61 -29.85 29.56
C THR A 892 -9.50 -29.10 28.84
N ASP A 893 -9.67 -28.87 27.54
CA ASP A 893 -8.68 -28.31 26.62
C ASP A 893 -9.36 -27.42 25.55
N VAL A 894 -8.57 -26.86 24.62
CA VAL A 894 -9.11 -26.01 23.54
C VAL A 894 -10.04 -26.79 22.58
N PRO A 895 -9.69 -27.99 22.06
CA PRO A 895 -10.59 -28.79 21.22
C PRO A 895 -11.96 -29.11 21.84
N THR A 896 -11.99 -29.55 23.10
CA THR A 896 -13.23 -29.88 23.82
C THR A 896 -14.07 -28.63 24.05
N ALA A 897 -13.46 -27.54 24.53
CA ALA A 897 -14.11 -26.25 24.69
C ALA A 897 -14.74 -25.70 23.40
N VAL A 898 -14.00 -25.74 22.29
CA VAL A 898 -14.50 -25.32 20.97
C VAL A 898 -15.66 -26.21 20.50
N THR A 899 -15.63 -27.51 20.82
CA THR A 899 -16.72 -28.45 20.48
C THR A 899 -17.97 -28.21 21.32
N ALA A 900 -17.82 -27.97 22.63
CA ALA A 900 -18.91 -27.67 23.54
C ALA A 900 -19.61 -26.35 23.16
N VAL A 901 -18.86 -25.25 23.03
CA VAL A 901 -19.45 -23.94 22.69
C VAL A 901 -20.10 -23.93 21.31
N ARG A 902 -19.52 -24.62 20.30
CA ARG A 902 -20.17 -24.78 18.98
C ARG A 902 -21.48 -25.56 19.05
N THR A 903 -21.60 -26.50 19.99
CA THR A 903 -22.85 -27.23 20.22
C THR A 903 -23.93 -26.31 20.82
N VAL A 904 -23.55 -25.42 21.75
CA VAL A 904 -24.47 -24.39 22.28
C VAL A 904 -24.87 -23.37 21.20
N LEU A 905 -23.90 -22.82 20.46
CA LEU A 905 -24.14 -21.83 19.39
C LEU A 905 -24.98 -22.39 18.21
N ARG A 906 -24.99 -23.71 18.00
CA ARG A 906 -25.91 -24.38 17.06
C ARG A 906 -27.34 -24.50 17.58
N ALA A 907 -27.54 -24.48 18.90
CA ALA A 907 -28.85 -24.58 19.54
C ALA A 907 -29.55 -23.22 19.71
N GLY A 908 -28.83 -22.10 19.60
CA GLY A 908 -29.39 -20.75 19.65
C GLY A 908 -28.30 -19.67 19.79
N ALA A 909 -28.74 -18.41 19.77
CA ALA A 909 -27.88 -17.28 20.13
C ALA A 909 -27.46 -17.37 21.61
N VAL A 910 -26.26 -16.88 21.90
CA VAL A 910 -25.71 -16.72 23.25
C VAL A 910 -25.55 -15.23 23.53
N ASP A 911 -26.39 -14.73 24.42
CA ASP A 911 -26.52 -13.30 24.76
C ASP A 911 -25.56 -12.90 25.89
N GLY A 912 -24.95 -13.88 26.56
CA GLY A 912 -23.87 -13.61 27.50
C GLY A 912 -23.07 -14.82 27.97
N VAL A 913 -21.92 -14.55 28.59
CA VAL A 913 -21.02 -15.53 29.22
C VAL A 913 -20.73 -15.12 30.66
N LEU A 914 -21.02 -16.02 31.60
CA LEU A 914 -20.71 -15.88 33.02
C LEU A 914 -19.58 -16.87 33.36
N ASP A 915 -18.39 -16.39 33.70
CA ASP A 915 -17.22 -17.23 34.00
C ASP A 915 -16.92 -17.22 35.50
N LEU A 916 -17.23 -18.33 36.15
CA LEU A 916 -17.02 -18.61 37.58
C LEU A 916 -15.84 -19.56 37.82
N CYS A 917 -15.12 -20.00 36.78
CA CYS A 917 -14.03 -20.99 36.90
C CYS A 917 -12.81 -20.49 37.70
N ALA A 918 -12.79 -19.22 38.13
CA ALA A 918 -11.78 -18.66 39.03
C ALA A 918 -12.22 -18.67 40.52
N LEU A 919 -13.36 -19.29 40.85
CA LEU A 919 -13.90 -19.42 42.20
C LEU A 919 -13.75 -20.83 42.81
N ALA A 920 -13.21 -21.80 42.05
CA ALA A 920 -12.89 -23.15 42.51
C ALA A 920 -11.87 -23.13 43.65
N GLU A 921 -11.71 -24.23 44.40
CA GLU A 921 -10.60 -24.38 45.37
C GLU A 921 -9.24 -24.54 44.66
N GLU A 922 -8.13 -24.32 45.38
CA GLU A 922 -6.78 -24.29 44.79
C GLU A 922 -6.18 -25.69 44.60
N SER A 923 -5.48 -25.87 43.47
CA SER A 923 -4.44 -26.89 43.32
C SER A 923 -3.08 -26.23 43.54
N ASP A 924 -2.22 -26.83 44.37
CA ASP A 924 -0.93 -26.25 44.80
C ASP A 924 0.11 -25.93 43.69
N ASP A 925 -0.10 -26.36 42.43
CA ASP A 925 0.85 -26.08 41.35
C ASP A 925 0.64 -24.69 40.73
N GLU A 926 1.38 -23.70 41.23
CA GLU A 926 1.44 -22.31 40.71
C GLU A 926 1.67 -22.23 39.17
N ARG A 927 2.14 -23.31 38.51
CA ARG A 927 2.37 -23.31 37.05
C ARG A 927 1.09 -23.46 36.23
N ASP A 928 0.09 -24.24 36.65
CA ASP A 928 -1.06 -24.58 35.80
C ASP A 928 -2.42 -24.29 36.45
N ALA A 929 -2.70 -23.00 36.64
CA ALA A 929 -3.97 -22.46 37.14
C ALA A 929 -5.15 -22.61 36.14
N GLY A 930 -5.47 -23.85 35.77
CA GLY A 930 -6.61 -24.27 34.96
C GLY A 930 -6.47 -23.98 33.45
N PRO A 931 -7.35 -24.59 32.61
CA PRO A 931 -7.33 -24.47 31.15
C PRO A 931 -7.89 -23.11 30.68
N TRP A 932 -7.19 -22.03 31.03
CA TRP A 932 -7.57 -20.66 30.68
C TRP A 932 -7.57 -20.41 29.16
N GLN A 933 -6.75 -21.15 28.40
CA GLN A 933 -6.78 -21.13 26.93
C GLN A 933 -8.11 -21.71 26.40
N ALA A 934 -8.67 -22.72 27.06
CA ALA A 934 -9.96 -23.32 26.70
C ALA A 934 -11.10 -22.32 26.95
N ARG A 935 -11.11 -21.66 28.11
CA ARG A 935 -12.04 -20.56 28.44
C ARG A 935 -11.92 -19.38 27.45
N LEU A 936 -10.69 -19.01 27.08
CA LEU A 936 -10.45 -18.00 26.04
C LEU A 936 -10.99 -18.44 24.68
N ALA A 937 -10.83 -19.71 24.29
CA ALA A 937 -11.38 -20.24 23.05
C ALA A 937 -12.93 -20.22 23.03
N ILE A 938 -13.59 -20.46 24.18
CA ILE A 938 -15.05 -20.28 24.32
C ILE A 938 -15.43 -18.83 24.03
N LEU A 939 -14.78 -17.86 24.68
CA LEU A 939 -15.02 -16.44 24.45
C LEU A 939 -14.77 -16.06 22.97
N GLN A 940 -13.72 -16.58 22.34
CA GLN A 940 -13.44 -16.36 20.93
C GLN A 940 -14.55 -16.89 20.01
N GLN A 941 -15.12 -18.09 20.27
CA GLN A 941 -16.23 -18.60 19.46
C GLN A 941 -17.53 -17.77 19.65
N VAL A 942 -17.83 -17.33 20.88
CA VAL A 942 -19.01 -16.47 21.16
C VAL A 942 -18.85 -15.09 20.50
N LEU A 943 -17.66 -14.48 20.59
CA LEU A 943 -17.38 -13.20 19.92
C LEU A 943 -17.39 -13.32 18.39
N ALA A 944 -16.89 -14.43 17.84
CA ALA A 944 -16.93 -14.69 16.40
C ALA A 944 -18.36 -14.84 15.86
N ALA A 945 -19.31 -15.31 16.68
CA ALA A 945 -20.72 -15.47 16.31
C ALA A 945 -21.50 -14.14 16.20
N ARG A 946 -20.98 -13.02 16.74
CA ARG A 946 -21.54 -11.66 16.65
C ARG A 946 -23.07 -11.59 16.90
N PRO A 947 -23.55 -11.93 18.11
CA PRO A 947 -24.97 -11.86 18.45
C PRO A 947 -25.54 -10.44 18.21
N ALA A 948 -26.69 -10.36 17.53
CA ALA A 948 -27.25 -9.09 17.05
C ALA A 948 -27.71 -8.12 18.15
N GLY A 949 -27.93 -8.61 19.37
CA GLY A 949 -28.20 -7.79 20.57
C GLY A 949 -26.94 -7.34 21.33
N GLY A 950 -25.75 -7.69 20.86
CA GLY A 950 -24.52 -7.62 21.64
C GLY A 950 -24.35 -8.81 22.60
N VAL A 951 -23.34 -8.77 23.47
CA VAL A 951 -23.06 -9.84 24.44
C VAL A 951 -22.64 -9.28 25.81
N ARG A 952 -23.16 -9.84 26.92
CA ARG A 952 -22.67 -9.55 28.28
C ARG A 952 -21.58 -10.56 28.66
N ILE A 953 -20.41 -10.11 29.09
CA ILE A 953 -19.35 -11.00 29.61
C ILE A 953 -19.05 -10.58 31.04
N LEU A 954 -19.19 -11.50 31.99
CA LEU A 954 -18.84 -11.29 33.40
C LEU A 954 -17.90 -12.42 33.84
N GLN A 955 -16.62 -12.09 34.08
CA GLN A 955 -15.71 -12.99 34.78
C GLN A 955 -15.76 -12.65 36.27
N VAL A 956 -15.93 -13.65 37.12
CA VAL A 956 -15.92 -13.50 38.58
C VAL A 956 -14.66 -14.13 39.17
N THR A 957 -13.94 -13.37 39.98
CA THR A 957 -12.76 -13.79 40.75
C THR A 957 -12.98 -13.54 42.24
N SER A 958 -12.09 -14.06 43.08
CA SER A 958 -12.06 -13.74 44.50
C SER A 958 -10.61 -13.58 44.95
N GLY A 959 -10.31 -12.49 45.64
CA GLY A 959 -8.96 -12.15 46.13
C GLY A 959 -7.96 -11.63 45.08
N LEU A 960 -8.38 -11.35 43.84
CA LEU A 960 -7.47 -10.89 42.77
C LEU A 960 -6.96 -9.46 42.99
N TYR A 961 -7.73 -8.61 43.68
CA TYR A 961 -7.39 -7.20 43.91
C TYR A 961 -7.17 -6.83 45.39
N ASP A 962 -6.72 -7.78 46.20
CA ASP A 962 -6.35 -7.52 47.60
C ASP A 962 -4.93 -6.90 47.73
N PRO A 963 -4.65 -6.11 48.78
CA PRO A 963 -3.39 -5.38 48.90
C PRO A 963 -2.22 -6.28 49.28
N LEU A 964 -1.09 -6.11 48.58
CA LEU A 964 0.20 -6.77 48.88
C LEU A 964 0.80 -6.37 50.24
N ASP A 965 0.35 -5.25 50.80
CA ASP A 965 0.86 -4.68 52.06
C ASP A 965 0.28 -5.39 53.30
N THR A 966 -0.69 -6.29 53.11
CA THR A 966 -1.38 -7.01 54.18
C THR A 966 -0.55 -8.22 54.64
N VAL A 967 0.06 -8.13 55.82
CA VAL A 967 0.97 -9.16 56.34
C VAL A 967 0.27 -10.53 56.44
N GLY A 968 0.65 -11.45 55.55
CA GLY A 968 0.12 -12.82 55.49
C GLY A 968 -0.84 -13.09 54.33
N SER A 969 -1.30 -12.07 53.59
CA SER A 969 -2.22 -12.24 52.46
C SER A 969 -1.49 -12.11 51.11
N ARG A 970 -1.49 -13.18 50.30
CA ARG A 970 -1.12 -13.10 48.88
C ARG A 970 -2.39 -12.86 48.03
N PRO A 971 -2.37 -11.97 47.02
CA PRO A 971 -3.48 -11.86 46.07
C PRO A 971 -3.66 -13.17 45.30
N ARG A 972 -4.90 -13.60 45.13
CA ARG A 972 -5.24 -14.89 44.52
C ARG A 972 -5.08 -14.81 43.00
N ALA A 973 -4.16 -15.60 42.44
CA ALA A 973 -3.85 -15.56 41.00
C ALA A 973 -4.91 -16.25 40.11
N ALA A 974 -5.92 -16.90 40.71
CA ALA A 974 -6.99 -17.59 40.00
C ALA A 974 -7.70 -16.67 39.00
N GLY A 975 -7.72 -17.07 37.72
CA GLY A 975 -8.34 -16.28 36.64
C GLY A 975 -7.60 -15.01 36.20
N ALA A 976 -6.48 -14.63 36.84
CA ALA A 976 -5.71 -13.42 36.51
C ALA A 976 -5.27 -13.36 35.04
N ARG A 977 -4.87 -14.51 34.47
CA ARG A 977 -4.48 -14.67 33.06
C ARG A 977 -5.59 -14.25 32.09
N LEU A 978 -6.86 -14.51 32.43
CA LEU A 978 -8.02 -14.19 31.58
C LEU A 978 -8.59 -12.80 31.88
N ALA A 979 -8.51 -12.35 33.14
CA ALA A 979 -9.02 -11.05 33.58
C ALA A 979 -8.37 -9.87 32.81
N GLY A 980 -7.10 -9.99 32.42
CA GLY A 980 -6.42 -9.02 31.57
C GLY A 980 -7.11 -8.83 30.20
N PHE A 981 -7.56 -9.91 29.57
CA PHE A 981 -8.31 -9.86 28.31
C PHE A 981 -9.74 -9.36 28.52
N VAL A 982 -10.46 -9.90 29.50
CA VAL A 982 -11.87 -9.53 29.76
C VAL A 982 -12.01 -8.03 30.05
N ARG A 983 -11.02 -7.39 30.68
CA ARG A 983 -10.98 -5.94 30.91
C ARG A 983 -10.92 -5.08 29.64
N VAL A 984 -10.39 -5.60 28.52
CA VAL A 984 -10.23 -4.85 27.26
C VAL A 984 -11.26 -5.20 26.19
N LEU A 985 -11.97 -6.34 26.31
CA LEU A 985 -12.95 -6.77 25.29
C LEU A 985 -14.00 -5.69 24.97
N GLY A 986 -14.57 -4.99 25.96
CA GLY A 986 -15.55 -3.93 25.72
C GLY A 986 -14.98 -2.65 25.09
N ALA A 987 -13.66 -2.49 25.04
CA ALA A 987 -12.98 -1.41 24.30
C ALA A 987 -12.65 -1.82 22.85
N GLU A 988 -12.33 -3.09 22.60
CA GLU A 988 -12.07 -3.63 21.26
C GLU A 988 -13.37 -3.98 20.49
N TYR A 989 -14.41 -4.37 21.21
CA TYR A 989 -15.71 -4.81 20.68
C TYR A 989 -16.83 -3.98 21.32
N PRO A 990 -17.23 -2.82 20.75
CA PRO A 990 -18.23 -1.93 21.35
C PRO A 990 -19.64 -2.51 21.55
N TRP A 991 -19.92 -3.68 20.97
CA TRP A 991 -21.15 -4.45 21.14
C TRP A 991 -21.04 -5.53 22.24
N ALA A 992 -19.86 -5.72 22.83
CA ALA A 992 -19.63 -6.58 23.99
C ALA A 992 -19.50 -5.73 25.26
N ARG A 993 -20.22 -6.08 26.33
CA ARG A 993 -20.12 -5.45 27.65
C ARG A 993 -19.39 -6.39 28.60
N SER A 994 -18.07 -6.26 28.67
CA SER A 994 -17.22 -7.10 29.49
C SER A 994 -16.85 -6.47 30.84
N THR A 995 -16.86 -7.27 31.90
CA THR A 995 -16.47 -6.85 33.25
C THR A 995 -15.76 -7.99 33.97
N VAL A 996 -14.69 -7.67 34.70
CA VAL A 996 -14.14 -8.51 35.78
C VAL A 996 -14.71 -8.03 37.11
N LEU A 997 -15.40 -8.91 37.83
CA LEU A 997 -15.84 -8.69 39.21
C LEU A 997 -14.94 -9.51 40.16
N ASP A 998 -14.36 -8.86 41.16
CA ASP A 998 -13.63 -9.55 42.23
C ASP A 998 -14.38 -9.42 43.56
N THR A 999 -14.77 -10.52 44.19
CA THR A 999 -15.61 -10.52 45.41
C THR A 999 -14.93 -11.20 46.60
N ASP A 1000 -15.18 -10.72 47.81
CA ASP A 1000 -14.83 -11.41 49.06
C ASP A 1000 -15.89 -12.44 49.48
N ASP A 1001 -17.15 -12.25 49.10
CA ASP A 1001 -18.21 -13.27 49.18
C ASP A 1001 -18.54 -13.82 47.77
N PRO A 1002 -18.04 -15.02 47.40
CA PRO A 1002 -18.40 -15.70 46.16
C PRO A 1002 -19.67 -16.57 46.28
N GLY A 1003 -20.37 -16.53 47.42
CA GLY A 1003 -21.64 -17.22 47.68
C GLY A 1003 -22.87 -16.33 47.52
N ASP A 1004 -22.74 -15.00 47.64
CA ASP A 1004 -23.83 -14.02 47.48
C ASP A 1004 -24.34 -13.96 46.01
N LEU A 1005 -25.32 -14.81 45.69
CA LEU A 1005 -25.93 -14.86 44.36
C LEU A 1005 -26.74 -13.59 43.99
N PRO A 1006 -27.49 -12.93 44.91
CA PRO A 1006 -28.04 -11.60 44.66
C PRO A 1006 -27.01 -10.57 44.20
N LEU A 1007 -25.82 -10.53 44.82
CA LEU A 1007 -24.71 -9.65 44.45
C LEU A 1007 -24.15 -9.96 43.06
N LEU A 1008 -23.96 -11.25 42.73
CA LEU A 1008 -23.53 -11.67 41.38
C LEU A 1008 -24.56 -11.30 40.31
N SER A 1009 -25.85 -11.45 40.62
CA SER A 1009 -26.96 -11.07 39.72
C SER A 1009 -27.02 -9.54 39.52
N ALA A 1010 -26.84 -8.75 40.59
CA ALA A 1010 -26.75 -7.30 40.48
C ALA A 1010 -25.60 -6.83 39.58
N ALA A 1011 -24.41 -7.44 39.70
CA ALA A 1011 -23.26 -7.14 38.84
C ALA A 1011 -23.43 -7.61 37.38
N TRP A 1012 -24.22 -8.67 37.16
CA TRP A 1012 -24.60 -9.11 35.81
C TRP A 1012 -25.47 -8.08 35.09
N HIS A 1013 -26.50 -7.59 35.79
CA HIS A 1013 -27.46 -6.61 35.29
C HIS A 1013 -26.93 -5.17 35.24
N ASP A 1014 -25.77 -4.87 35.84
CA ASP A 1014 -25.12 -3.56 35.76
C ASP A 1014 -24.87 -3.15 34.29
N THR A 1015 -25.33 -1.95 33.93
CA THR A 1015 -25.20 -1.37 32.58
C THR A 1015 -24.01 -0.43 32.44
N ALA A 1016 -23.26 -0.16 33.52
CA ALA A 1016 -22.13 0.77 33.49
C ALA A 1016 -20.95 0.23 32.63
N PRO A 1017 -20.23 1.09 31.89
CA PRO A 1017 -19.24 0.68 30.89
C PRO A 1017 -17.86 0.33 31.52
N TYR A 1018 -17.83 -0.40 32.63
CA TYR A 1018 -16.62 -0.66 33.40
C TYR A 1018 -16.04 -2.05 33.16
N GLY A 1019 -14.78 -2.09 32.69
CA GLY A 1019 -14.04 -3.33 32.45
C GLY A 1019 -13.63 -4.09 33.73
N GLU A 1020 -13.59 -3.43 34.88
CA GLU A 1020 -13.38 -4.08 36.19
C GLU A 1020 -14.11 -3.37 37.33
N MET A 1021 -14.52 -4.15 38.32
CA MET A 1021 -15.05 -3.71 39.62
C MET A 1021 -14.63 -4.70 40.70
N ARG A 1022 -14.72 -4.33 41.98
CA ARG A 1022 -14.65 -5.27 43.09
C ARG A 1022 -15.81 -5.03 44.06
N MET A 1023 -16.16 -6.05 44.82
CA MET A 1023 -17.11 -5.94 45.92
C MET A 1023 -16.41 -6.39 47.20
N ARG A 1024 -16.61 -5.63 48.28
CA ARG A 1024 -16.07 -5.91 49.62
C ARG A 1024 -17.11 -5.59 50.67
N ALA A 1025 -17.40 -6.52 51.58
CA ALA A 1025 -18.43 -6.41 52.61
C ALA A 1025 -19.80 -5.91 52.08
N GLY A 1026 -20.23 -6.39 50.90
CA GLY A 1026 -21.46 -5.99 50.23
C GLY A 1026 -21.43 -4.61 49.55
N VAL A 1027 -20.32 -3.86 49.62
CA VAL A 1027 -20.14 -2.55 48.97
C VAL A 1027 -19.45 -2.71 47.62
N ARG A 1028 -20.05 -2.14 46.57
CA ARG A 1028 -19.44 -2.04 45.24
C ARG A 1028 -18.36 -0.96 45.23
N GLN A 1029 -17.17 -1.32 44.76
CA GLN A 1029 -16.03 -0.42 44.59
C GLN A 1029 -15.53 -0.47 43.15
N ARG A 1030 -15.28 0.71 42.55
CA ARG A 1030 -14.70 0.81 41.20
C ARG A 1030 -13.29 1.41 41.22
N PRO A 1031 -12.45 1.12 40.21
CA PRO A 1031 -11.19 1.83 40.04
C PRO A 1031 -11.46 3.30 39.68
N CYS A 1032 -10.77 4.20 40.37
CA CYS A 1032 -10.69 5.61 40.05
C CYS A 1032 -9.21 5.99 39.85
N LEU A 1033 -8.91 6.66 38.74
CA LEU A 1033 -7.61 7.30 38.57
C LEU A 1033 -7.61 8.64 39.29
N VAL A 1034 -6.78 8.78 40.31
CA VAL A 1034 -6.65 9.98 41.15
C VAL A 1034 -5.24 10.55 41.01
N PRO A 1035 -5.00 11.85 41.26
CA PRO A 1035 -3.64 12.36 41.38
C PRO A 1035 -2.85 11.54 42.40
N ALA A 1036 -1.75 10.93 41.97
CA ALA A 1036 -0.88 10.21 42.89
C ALA A 1036 -0.36 11.20 43.97
N PRO A 1037 -0.33 10.81 45.25
CA PRO A 1037 0.13 11.70 46.31
C PRO A 1037 1.56 12.17 46.03
N ALA A 1038 1.85 13.44 46.32
CA ALA A 1038 3.14 14.08 46.06
C ALA A 1038 4.25 13.64 47.04
N GLY A 1039 4.33 12.34 47.33
CA GLY A 1039 5.37 11.74 48.13
C GLY A 1039 6.67 11.60 47.33
N GLN A 1040 7.77 12.13 47.86
CA GLN A 1040 9.10 11.68 47.46
C GLN A 1040 9.30 10.24 47.93
N THR A 1041 8.83 9.26 47.16
CA THR A 1041 9.33 7.89 47.30
C THR A 1041 10.82 7.89 46.95
N ARG A 1042 11.65 8.06 47.99
CA ARG A 1042 13.11 7.83 47.96
C ARG A 1042 13.43 6.34 47.81
N TRP A 1043 12.64 5.63 46.98
CA TRP A 1043 12.86 4.25 46.63
C TRP A 1043 14.23 4.16 45.96
N ARG A 1044 15.14 3.48 46.66
CA ARG A 1044 16.42 3.05 46.14
C ARG A 1044 16.31 1.55 45.91
N PRO A 1045 16.72 1.04 44.74
CA PRO A 1045 16.91 -0.38 44.56
C PRO A 1045 17.98 -0.87 45.55
N ASP A 1046 17.64 -1.92 46.28
CA ASP A 1046 18.58 -2.76 47.02
C ASP A 1046 19.59 -3.37 46.02
N PRO A 1047 20.91 -3.22 46.21
CA PRO A 1047 21.92 -3.75 45.29
C PRO A 1047 21.95 -5.28 45.20
N GLU A 1048 21.45 -6.00 46.22
CA GLU A 1048 21.45 -7.47 46.24
C GLU A 1048 20.30 -8.10 45.45
N HIS A 1049 19.21 -7.37 45.24
CA HIS A 1049 18.06 -7.85 44.46
C HIS A 1049 18.27 -7.71 42.95
N VAL A 1050 17.64 -8.62 42.18
CA VAL A 1050 17.69 -8.62 40.70
C VAL A 1050 16.47 -7.89 40.15
N TYR A 1051 16.68 -6.84 39.36
CA TYR A 1051 15.60 -6.06 38.74
C TYR A 1051 15.35 -6.51 37.31
N LEU A 1052 14.14 -6.98 37.02
CA LEU A 1052 13.73 -7.37 35.66
C LEU A 1052 13.25 -6.16 34.87
N VAL A 1053 13.87 -5.88 33.71
CA VAL A 1053 13.49 -4.78 32.81
C VAL A 1053 13.10 -5.34 31.44
N THR A 1054 11.79 -5.38 31.18
CA THR A 1054 11.22 -5.77 29.90
C THR A 1054 11.48 -4.67 28.85
N GLY A 1055 12.04 -5.06 27.70
CA GLY A 1055 12.50 -4.12 26.69
C GLY A 1055 13.76 -3.33 27.06
N GLY A 1056 14.48 -3.73 28.11
CA GLY A 1056 15.61 -2.98 28.71
C GLY A 1056 16.81 -2.70 27.79
N THR A 1057 16.84 -3.24 26.57
CA THR A 1057 17.89 -2.99 25.57
C THR A 1057 17.71 -1.71 24.75
N ARG A 1058 16.54 -1.05 24.79
CA ARG A 1058 16.26 0.16 23.98
C ARG A 1058 15.15 1.05 24.56
N GLY A 1059 15.07 2.30 24.08
CA GLY A 1059 13.98 3.23 24.39
C GLY A 1059 13.73 3.45 25.88
N LEU A 1060 12.45 3.50 26.29
CA LEU A 1060 12.05 3.66 27.69
C LEU A 1060 12.62 2.56 28.60
N GLY A 1061 12.72 1.31 28.12
CA GLY A 1061 13.30 0.21 28.89
C GLY A 1061 14.78 0.47 29.22
N ALA A 1062 15.57 0.89 28.24
CA ALA A 1062 16.98 1.26 28.46
C ALA A 1062 17.14 2.46 29.41
N LEU A 1063 16.26 3.46 29.32
CA LEU A 1063 16.25 4.60 30.23
C LEU A 1063 15.90 4.17 31.66
N THR A 1064 14.89 3.31 31.85
CA THR A 1064 14.56 2.72 33.15
C THR A 1064 15.72 1.88 33.71
N ALA A 1065 16.36 1.04 32.89
CA ALA A 1065 17.52 0.26 33.32
C ALA A 1065 18.68 1.15 33.79
N ARG A 1066 19.06 2.18 33.01
CA ARG A 1066 20.09 3.17 33.40
C ARG A 1066 19.74 3.83 34.74
N HIS A 1067 18.50 4.33 34.86
CA HIS A 1067 17.99 4.99 36.05
C HIS A 1067 18.00 4.07 37.29
N LEU A 1068 17.74 2.77 37.14
CA LEU A 1068 17.87 1.79 38.22
C LEU A 1068 19.33 1.63 38.68
N VAL A 1069 20.30 1.49 37.75
CA VAL A 1069 21.73 1.40 38.12
C VAL A 1069 22.20 2.67 38.82
N ASP A 1070 21.84 3.83 38.28
CA ASP A 1070 22.18 5.15 38.82
C ASP A 1070 21.55 5.40 40.20
N ARG A 1071 20.39 4.79 40.48
CA ARG A 1071 19.73 4.80 41.80
C ARG A 1071 20.32 3.82 42.81
N GLY A 1072 21.10 2.82 42.37
CA GLY A 1072 21.79 1.86 43.24
C GLY A 1072 21.76 0.39 42.81
N ALA A 1073 21.02 0.01 41.76
CA ALA A 1073 20.87 -1.39 41.38
C ALA A 1073 22.20 -1.98 40.89
N ARG A 1074 22.54 -3.20 41.33
CA ARG A 1074 23.78 -3.89 40.92
C ARG A 1074 23.54 -5.22 40.21
N ARG A 1075 22.28 -5.66 40.10
CA ARG A 1075 21.87 -6.86 39.34
C ARG A 1075 20.61 -6.51 38.54
N ILE A 1076 20.67 -6.55 37.21
CA ILE A 1076 19.52 -6.25 36.34
C ILE A 1076 19.38 -7.34 35.29
N ALA A 1077 18.24 -8.02 35.24
CA ALA A 1077 17.89 -8.92 34.15
C ALA A 1077 17.20 -8.12 33.04
N VAL A 1078 17.76 -8.13 31.82
CA VAL A 1078 17.20 -7.40 30.67
C VAL A 1078 16.56 -8.38 29.68
N LEU A 1079 15.29 -8.15 29.32
CA LEU A 1079 14.58 -8.93 28.30
C LEU A 1079 14.36 -8.13 27.01
N GLY A 1080 14.37 -8.81 25.87
CA GLY A 1080 14.09 -8.24 24.55
C GLY A 1080 13.52 -9.26 23.57
N LEU A 1081 12.80 -8.78 22.54
CA LEU A 1081 12.13 -9.60 21.52
C LEU A 1081 13.08 -10.30 20.53
N ARG A 1082 14.40 -10.09 20.65
CA ARG A 1082 15.43 -10.76 19.86
C ARG A 1082 16.53 -11.22 20.83
N PRO A 1083 17.08 -12.44 20.66
CA PRO A 1083 18.25 -12.85 21.44
C PRO A 1083 19.44 -11.95 21.12
N LEU A 1084 20.29 -11.70 22.12
CA LEU A 1084 21.62 -11.16 21.88
C LEU A 1084 22.54 -12.30 21.42
N PRO A 1085 23.51 -12.05 20.52
CA PRO A 1085 24.53 -13.03 20.20
C PRO A 1085 25.39 -13.35 21.44
N PRO A 1086 26.13 -14.47 21.44
CA PRO A 1086 27.11 -14.80 22.48
C PRO A 1086 28.07 -13.64 22.79
N ARG A 1087 28.42 -13.45 24.08
CA ARG A 1087 29.27 -12.33 24.54
C ARG A 1087 30.63 -12.21 23.86
N HIS A 1088 31.18 -13.31 23.31
CA HIS A 1088 32.44 -13.28 22.54
C HIS A 1088 32.27 -12.67 21.13
N GLU A 1089 31.07 -12.70 20.55
CA GLU A 1089 30.78 -12.08 19.25
C GLU A 1089 30.53 -10.58 19.33
N TRP A 1090 30.41 -10.01 20.54
CA TRP A 1090 30.13 -8.58 20.75
C TRP A 1090 31.29 -7.66 20.30
N ALA A 1091 32.43 -8.22 19.87
CA ALA A 1091 33.55 -7.48 19.30
C ALA A 1091 33.52 -7.41 17.75
N ARG A 1092 32.55 -8.05 17.10
CA ARG A 1092 32.41 -8.04 15.63
C ARG A 1092 31.93 -6.68 15.11
N GLU A 1093 32.50 -6.24 13.99
CA GLU A 1093 32.12 -4.99 13.32
C GLU A 1093 30.88 -5.15 12.41
N ASP A 1094 30.51 -6.38 12.04
CA ASP A 1094 29.38 -6.70 11.15
C ASP A 1094 28.03 -6.90 11.88
N LEU A 1095 27.94 -6.50 13.16
CA LEU A 1095 26.70 -6.62 13.95
C LEU A 1095 25.59 -5.69 13.39
N PRO A 1096 24.37 -6.21 13.13
CA PRO A 1096 23.24 -5.39 12.70
C PRO A 1096 22.99 -4.22 13.66
N ALA A 1097 22.71 -3.02 13.15
CA ALA A 1097 22.71 -1.78 13.93
C ALA A 1097 21.87 -1.85 15.24
N ALA A 1098 20.66 -2.40 15.18
CA ALA A 1098 19.77 -2.53 16.34
C ALA A 1098 20.10 -3.73 17.27
N THR A 1099 21.12 -4.53 16.92
CA THR A 1099 21.78 -5.50 17.81
C THR A 1099 23.01 -4.85 18.43
N ALA A 1100 23.79 -4.09 17.66
CA ALA A 1100 24.91 -3.28 18.16
C ALA A 1100 24.47 -2.25 19.22
N GLU A 1101 23.34 -1.56 19.01
CA GLU A 1101 22.72 -0.65 19.99
C GLU A 1101 22.37 -1.37 21.32
N ALA A 1102 21.81 -2.58 21.22
CA ALA A 1102 21.43 -3.38 22.37
C ALA A 1102 22.67 -3.89 23.15
N VAL A 1103 23.70 -4.35 22.45
CA VAL A 1103 25.01 -4.71 23.01
C VAL A 1103 25.69 -3.49 23.66
N ALA A 1104 25.63 -2.32 23.04
CA ALA A 1104 26.20 -1.09 23.59
C ALA A 1104 25.47 -0.65 24.87
N THR A 1105 24.15 -0.81 24.92
CA THR A 1105 23.31 -0.54 26.09
C THR A 1105 23.65 -1.47 27.25
N VAL A 1106 23.79 -2.78 27.02
CA VAL A 1106 24.23 -3.72 28.08
C VAL A 1106 25.63 -3.36 28.58
N ARG A 1107 26.59 -3.13 27.67
CA ARG A 1107 27.95 -2.65 28.02
C ARG A 1107 27.97 -1.31 28.74
N GLU A 1108 26.94 -0.47 28.60
CA GLU A 1108 26.81 0.79 29.36
C GLU A 1108 26.36 0.52 30.80
N LEU A 1109 25.34 -0.31 30.99
CA LEU A 1109 24.86 -0.73 32.32
C LEU A 1109 25.98 -1.45 33.11
N GLU A 1110 26.79 -2.27 32.44
CA GLU A 1110 27.96 -2.92 33.02
C GLU A 1110 29.05 -1.92 33.44
N ARG A 1111 29.37 -0.92 32.60
CA ARG A 1111 30.31 0.16 32.95
C ARG A 1111 29.79 1.07 34.06
N ARG A 1112 28.47 1.15 34.26
CA ARG A 1112 27.83 1.81 35.42
C ARG A 1112 27.81 0.94 36.69
N GLY A 1113 28.36 -0.28 36.64
CA GLY A 1113 28.57 -1.15 37.79
C GLY A 1113 27.46 -2.17 38.08
N ALA A 1114 26.57 -2.45 37.13
CA ALA A 1114 25.57 -3.51 37.26
C ALA A 1114 26.00 -4.80 36.53
N ARG A 1115 25.71 -5.95 37.15
CA ARG A 1115 25.72 -7.25 36.47
C ARG A 1115 24.42 -7.40 35.65
N VAL A 1116 24.56 -7.77 34.37
CA VAL A 1116 23.47 -7.91 33.39
C VAL A 1116 23.52 -9.25 32.68
#